data_AF-A0A1S9DT31-F1
#
_entry.id   AF-A0A1S9DT31-F1
#
_cell.length_a   1.000
_cell.length_b   1.000
_cell.length_c   1.000
_cell.angle_alpha   90.00
_cell.angle_beta   90.00
_cell.angle_gamma   90.00
#
_symmetry.space_group_name_H-M   'P 1'
#
loop_
_entity.id
_entity.type
_entity.pdbx_description
1 polymer ?
#
loop_
_entity_poly.entity_id
_entity_poly.type
_entity_poly.pdbx_seq_one_letter_code
_entity_poly.pdbx_strand_id
1 'polypeptide(L)'
;MSTVESSPRVRLALMSTPYMKNEPTIVPHLHIQNAFSLTGIDVNSTNSTFWSKMGLVELVLETRWLVVGSLFILYFLKKFQAYYRLRKFKGPLSCGFSHFLHTKAVLSLRCERWYKEMTDQYGSIVRIGPNALITSSPELWAHINAVRSPYKRSDWYYHAARFKPGEDHVFSETNNERHDRRRKQMLMGYSGKENLSLESDIDLRVLDFLDLIRNRYLSTEDCLKPMDLAKKVQYLTLDVISTVGLGNSFGMLKADKDVNDYIKSGEEGLWVSNFLMGTGLHWIMQIEWMGRLLGPSTDDLKGFGKMMATTGQMVAKRLQSPTDARSDMLASFIRHGLIGNELWMEAFEQVLAGSDTTASGIRGILLCLLSNPRVYKKLQAEIDGAVEDGRAPSTGIISDAQLRRLEYLQAVIREGLRIFVPVVNIFARDVPPEGDEVIVDGESVQIPGGTWIGYSALGMHLNKATYGEDAEVFRPERWLIDDKDHLANMTRVNDLIFGYGRWKCLGQTVALIEIGKTIFEALRNFDWALANPEQPWRRKNVNGLFAFTGSALSTARSDSINPKEVVFLDISSRVAQVGPTLLLRGARSIPQVPRTCFVLGSKAMADTPSYLTTKAGKYALGAYRGPLEQQHGDGSQVAHVELTESSTLKGNGKIRRHWIRFWCCYLIGAIIFLAIFLPLFFTVIIQAISQRVIDEASLVLVEAKVMQPRPESVLLSIQTALRLGVNVPVRLDPNVLHLFNNDQPGNSTYLKVYNDAIVIHGNASIGVQNQPSPINPDPWKHYIRSVVFEPHAPLSAFGTTNIYLGKLKSHISLKKDLPQNRAKIAALNSFAGFSIEDPKMLFPPRDDGVNLVANATLPNPSVMTIEIGTITMDLKSKDLTIGNATINNLTLRPGNHSTPLEGVVDMHTVTENLLPLLQAQRDFLRSGYLSLDAVTREVEYDGVMIPYYTEVMRDLVLSAKVPVNDLLINSVQGILHDNSSGLQSVLDDIRERSAAKGDIISSIGIKHRR
;
A
#
# COMPACT_ATOMS: atom_id res chain seq x y z
N MET A 1 63.26 -21.33 -25.13
CA MET A 1 64.61 -21.01 -25.65
C MET A 1 64.66 -19.50 -25.86
N SER A 2 65.64 -18.72 -25.40
CA SER A 2 66.68 -18.94 -24.36
C SER A 2 67.52 -17.64 -24.26
N THR A 3 67.80 -17.18 -23.03
CA THR A 3 68.98 -16.40 -22.54
C THR A 3 69.60 -15.27 -23.41
N VAL A 4 69.83 -14.01 -22.96
CA VAL A 4 70.38 -13.43 -21.69
C VAL A 4 71.94 -13.39 -21.64
N GLU A 5 72.48 -12.18 -21.35
CA GLU A 5 73.87 -11.82 -20.89
C GLU A 5 75.11 -12.03 -21.82
N SER A 6 76.34 -11.55 -21.51
CA SER A 6 76.85 -10.16 -21.21
C SER A 6 78.41 -10.06 -21.13
N SER A 7 79.03 -8.85 -21.24
CA SER A 7 80.41 -8.44 -20.76
C SER A 7 81.68 -8.94 -21.55
N PRO A 8 82.99 -8.66 -21.22
CA PRO A 8 83.76 -7.44 -20.79
C PRO A 8 85.28 -7.23 -21.24
N ARG A 9 85.85 -5.99 -21.09
CA ARG A 9 87.23 -5.56 -20.60
C ARG A 9 88.65 -5.81 -21.30
N VAL A 10 89.55 -4.76 -21.23
CA VAL A 10 91.01 -4.70 -20.72
C VAL A 10 92.32 -4.39 -21.60
N ARG A 11 93.07 -3.28 -21.28
CA ARG A 11 94.59 -2.93 -21.36
C ARG A 11 95.36 -2.74 -22.74
N LEU A 12 96.61 -2.18 -22.97
CA LEU A 12 97.75 -1.45 -22.25
C LEU A 12 98.81 -0.65 -23.15
N ALA A 13 99.59 0.32 -22.57
CA ALA A 13 101.05 0.76 -22.72
C ALA A 13 101.83 1.37 -23.97
N LEU A 14 102.33 2.65 -23.85
CA LEU A 14 103.67 3.27 -24.26
C LEU A 14 104.05 3.61 -25.77
N MET A 15 105.06 4.44 -26.22
CA MET A 15 105.79 5.69 -25.76
C MET A 15 106.84 6.30 -26.81
N SER A 16 107.27 7.60 -26.71
CA SER A 16 108.43 8.37 -27.35
C SER A 16 108.27 9.14 -28.72
N THR A 17 109.11 10.18 -29.03
CA THR A 17 108.90 11.21 -30.13
C THR A 17 110.17 11.86 -30.77
N PRO A 18 110.10 12.42 -32.03
CA PRO A 18 110.54 13.82 -32.33
C PRO A 18 109.89 14.59 -33.55
N TYR A 19 110.07 15.93 -33.59
CA TYR A 19 110.03 16.94 -34.71
C TYR A 19 109.03 16.93 -35.91
N MET A 20 108.32 18.07 -36.06
CA MET A 20 107.76 18.77 -37.26
C MET A 20 106.64 18.20 -38.18
N LYS A 21 105.61 19.07 -38.36
CA LYS A 21 104.61 19.19 -39.46
C LYS A 21 103.44 18.18 -39.57
N ASN A 22 102.35 18.73 -40.12
CA ASN A 22 101.03 18.15 -40.45
C ASN A 22 100.07 17.83 -39.27
N GLU A 23 98.80 17.63 -39.67
CA GLU A 23 97.55 17.67 -38.90
C GLU A 23 97.25 16.37 -38.11
N PRO A 24 96.18 16.32 -37.28
CA PRO A 24 95.54 17.36 -36.47
C PRO A 24 95.58 17.03 -34.95
N THR A 25 95.60 18.04 -34.08
CA THR A 25 95.95 17.83 -32.66
C THR A 25 94.75 17.72 -31.70
N ILE A 26 94.58 16.56 -31.06
CA ILE A 26 93.93 16.41 -29.75
C ILE A 26 94.74 15.41 -28.91
N VAL A 27 95.26 15.82 -27.74
CA VAL A 27 95.51 14.96 -26.55
C VAL A 27 95.90 15.83 -25.33
N PRO A 28 95.64 15.41 -24.07
CA PRO A 28 95.63 16.33 -22.91
C PRO A 28 96.52 15.91 -21.71
N HIS A 29 96.44 16.70 -20.63
CA HIS A 29 96.72 16.40 -19.21
C HIS A 29 98.05 15.74 -18.77
N LEU A 30 98.69 16.37 -17.77
CA LEU A 30 99.39 15.64 -16.69
C LEU A 30 99.20 16.33 -15.33
N HIS A 31 99.36 15.57 -14.24
CA HIS A 31 99.21 16.00 -12.85
C HIS A 31 100.35 16.89 -12.33
N ILE A 32 100.02 17.71 -11.32
CA ILE A 32 100.74 17.69 -10.03
C ILE A 32 99.71 17.35 -8.92
N GLN A 33 100.21 16.99 -7.74
CA GLN A 33 99.58 16.12 -6.75
C GLN A 33 98.74 16.84 -5.67
N ASN A 34 97.94 16.01 -4.98
CA ASN A 34 97.63 16.04 -3.55
C ASN A 34 96.76 17.15 -2.93
N ALA A 35 95.52 16.71 -2.67
CA ALA A 35 94.96 16.56 -1.31
C ALA A 35 94.17 17.72 -0.69
N PHE A 36 93.20 17.31 0.14
CA PHE A 36 92.20 18.09 0.87
C PHE A 36 91.27 18.95 -0.01
N SER A 37 89.98 19.10 0.29
CA SER A 37 88.99 18.29 1.03
C SER A 37 87.67 19.05 0.95
N LEU A 38 86.51 18.38 1.08
CA LEU A 38 85.18 19.00 1.20
C LEU A 38 84.78 19.84 -0.03
N THR A 39 83.93 19.22 -0.86
CA THR A 39 83.52 19.72 -2.19
C THR A 39 82.74 21.03 -2.15
N GLY A 40 83.35 22.11 -2.66
CA GLY A 40 82.65 23.29 -3.14
C GLY A 40 82.61 23.33 -4.68
N ILE A 41 81.44 23.03 -5.25
CA ILE A 41 80.99 23.52 -6.56
C ILE A 41 79.54 23.92 -6.30
N ASP A 42 79.26 25.18 -5.98
CA ASP A 42 79.34 26.38 -6.82
C ASP A 42 78.17 26.47 -7.82
N VAL A 43 77.53 27.62 -7.72
CA VAL A 43 76.17 27.93 -8.12
C VAL A 43 76.08 28.07 -9.64
N ASN A 44 75.41 27.15 -10.33
CA ASN A 44 74.38 27.44 -11.36
C ASN A 44 73.84 26.20 -12.10
N SER A 45 73.01 25.39 -11.44
CA SER A 45 71.87 24.72 -12.11
C SER A 45 70.81 24.21 -11.13
N THR A 46 69.55 24.24 -11.59
CA THR A 46 68.40 23.44 -11.09
C THR A 46 68.30 23.18 -9.58
N ASN A 47 67.82 24.17 -8.81
CA ASN A 47 67.14 23.90 -7.53
C ASN A 47 65.90 24.79 -7.26
N SER A 48 65.48 25.61 -8.23
CA SER A 48 64.25 26.42 -8.18
C SER A 48 63.02 25.72 -8.81
N THR A 49 63.21 24.57 -9.49
CA THR A 49 62.23 24.01 -10.43
C THR A 49 61.43 22.81 -9.92
N PHE A 50 61.60 22.38 -8.67
CA PHE A 50 60.78 21.31 -8.09
C PHE A 50 59.35 21.79 -7.79
N TRP A 51 59.23 22.95 -7.13
CA TRP A 51 57.94 23.55 -6.76
C TRP A 51 57.22 24.27 -7.90
N SER A 52 57.89 24.51 -9.04
CA SER A 52 57.32 25.29 -10.17
C SER A 52 56.67 24.43 -11.26
N LYS A 53 56.63 23.10 -11.12
CA LYS A 53 56.09 22.18 -12.14
C LYS A 53 55.04 21.17 -11.67
N MET A 54 54.87 20.94 -10.37
CA MET A 54 53.75 20.11 -9.89
C MET A 54 52.42 20.79 -10.21
N GLY A 55 51.68 20.24 -11.17
CA GLY A 55 50.35 20.72 -11.47
C GLY A 55 49.41 20.51 -10.29
N LEU A 56 48.42 21.39 -10.12
CA LEU A 56 47.38 21.27 -9.08
C LEU A 56 46.63 19.92 -9.13
N VAL A 57 46.68 19.22 -10.26
CA VAL A 57 46.14 17.87 -10.46
C VAL A 57 47.05 16.79 -9.87
N GLU A 58 48.37 16.87 -10.08
CA GLU A 58 49.35 15.88 -9.59
C GLU A 58 49.43 15.88 -8.07
N LEU A 59 49.55 17.07 -7.46
CA LEU A 59 49.54 17.23 -6.00
C LEU A 59 48.28 16.59 -5.37
N VAL A 60 47.14 16.68 -6.03
CA VAL A 60 45.88 16.07 -5.56
C VAL A 60 45.82 14.56 -5.85
N LEU A 61 46.44 14.08 -6.94
CA LEU A 61 46.56 12.65 -7.23
C LEU A 61 47.56 11.93 -6.32
N GLU A 62 48.58 12.60 -5.81
CA GLU A 62 49.46 12.06 -4.77
C GLU A 62 48.77 12.10 -3.40
N THR A 63 48.23 13.26 -3.00
CA THR A 63 47.61 13.43 -1.68
C THR A 63 46.26 12.72 -1.52
N ARG A 64 45.62 12.21 -2.58
CA ARG A 64 44.32 11.49 -2.49
C ARG A 64 44.29 10.39 -1.44
N TRP A 65 45.38 9.63 -1.28
CA TRP A 65 45.45 8.55 -0.28
C TRP A 65 45.60 9.09 1.14
N LEU A 66 46.29 10.21 1.33
CA LEU A 66 46.33 10.94 2.60
C LEU A 66 44.95 11.54 2.93
N VAL A 67 44.21 12.06 1.95
CA VAL A 67 42.83 12.56 2.12
C VAL A 67 41.86 11.42 2.47
N VAL A 68 41.88 10.31 1.73
CA VAL A 68 41.05 9.12 2.01
C VAL A 68 41.40 8.53 3.38
N GLY A 69 42.69 8.39 3.71
CA GLY A 69 43.15 7.94 5.02
C GLY A 69 42.71 8.89 6.15
N SER A 70 42.79 10.19 5.95
CA SER A 70 42.34 11.20 6.92
C SER A 70 40.83 11.15 7.13
N LEU A 71 40.04 11.01 6.07
CA LEU A 71 38.58 10.85 6.16
C LEU A 71 38.19 9.54 6.86
N PHE A 72 38.92 8.45 6.59
CA PHE A 72 38.75 7.16 7.27
C PHE A 72 39.08 7.27 8.77
N ILE A 73 40.22 7.87 9.12
CA ILE A 73 40.61 8.14 10.51
C ILE A 73 39.57 9.02 11.21
N LEU A 74 39.11 10.11 10.59
CA LEU A 74 38.07 10.99 11.14
C LEU A 74 36.72 10.27 11.32
N TYR A 75 36.35 9.37 10.41
CA TYR A 75 35.17 8.52 10.55
C TYR A 75 35.31 7.54 11.73
N PHE A 76 36.44 6.85 11.84
CA PHE A 76 36.70 5.92 12.96
C PHE A 76 36.81 6.65 14.31
N LEU A 77 37.43 7.84 14.36
CA LEU A 77 37.46 8.69 15.56
C LEU A 77 36.05 9.12 15.98
N LYS A 78 35.20 9.57 15.05
CA LYS A 78 33.78 9.90 15.34
C LYS A 78 33.00 8.67 15.82
N LYS A 79 33.24 7.49 15.25
CA LYS A 79 32.63 6.23 15.71
C LYS A 79 33.12 5.82 17.10
N PHE A 80 34.41 5.99 17.41
CA PHE A 80 34.97 5.70 18.72
C PHE A 80 34.49 6.70 19.79
N GLN A 81 34.36 7.99 19.45
CA GLN A 81 33.75 9.00 20.31
C GLN A 81 32.28 8.66 20.63
N ALA A 82 31.49 8.30 19.61
CA ALA A 82 30.12 7.81 19.79
C ALA A 82 30.07 6.53 20.65
N TYR A 83 30.97 5.56 20.39
CA TYR A 83 31.11 4.36 21.21
C TYR A 83 31.34 4.71 22.68
N TYR A 84 32.37 5.50 22.97
CA TYR A 84 32.80 5.89 24.31
C TYR A 84 31.72 6.69 25.06
N ARG A 85 31.07 7.65 24.40
CA ARG A 85 30.01 8.49 24.97
C ARG A 85 28.85 7.68 25.56
N LEU A 86 28.45 6.60 24.88
CA LEU A 86 27.37 5.71 25.34
C LEU A 86 27.89 4.36 25.87
N ARG A 87 29.17 4.24 26.27
CA ARG A 87 29.77 2.96 26.72
C ARG A 87 29.16 2.39 28.00
N LYS A 88 28.48 3.21 28.79
CA LYS A 88 27.81 2.78 30.04
C LYS A 88 26.44 2.16 29.83
N PHE A 89 25.80 2.39 28.67
CA PHE A 89 24.49 1.85 28.35
C PHE A 89 24.65 0.46 27.75
N LYS A 90 24.00 -0.54 28.36
CA LYS A 90 24.01 -1.94 27.92
C LYS A 90 23.29 -2.09 26.57
N GLY A 91 23.57 -3.16 25.84
CA GLY A 91 22.96 -3.47 24.55
C GLY A 91 23.88 -4.31 23.65
N PRO A 92 23.45 -4.69 22.44
CA PRO A 92 24.25 -5.47 21.52
C PRO A 92 25.53 -4.74 21.08
N LEU A 93 26.69 -5.41 21.10
CA LEU A 93 27.99 -4.78 20.80
C LEU A 93 28.06 -4.09 19.42
N SER A 94 27.36 -4.63 18.42
CA SER A 94 27.28 -4.04 17.07
C SER A 94 26.52 -2.72 17.03
N CYS A 95 25.55 -2.50 17.93
CA CYS A 95 24.90 -1.20 18.15
C CYS A 95 25.89 -0.14 18.65
N GLY A 96 27.06 -0.54 19.18
CA GLY A 96 28.15 0.38 19.50
C GLY A 96 28.69 1.15 18.28
N PHE A 97 28.60 0.57 17.08
CA PHE A 97 29.27 1.08 15.87
C PHE A 97 28.35 1.27 14.66
N SER A 98 27.23 0.54 14.57
CA SER A 98 26.30 0.59 13.43
C SER A 98 24.84 0.64 13.87
N HIS A 99 24.00 1.33 13.08
CA HIS A 99 22.54 1.29 13.21
C HIS A 99 21.92 0.03 12.57
N PHE A 100 22.72 -0.85 11.95
CA PHE A 100 22.23 -1.98 11.15
C PHE A 100 21.19 -2.87 11.83
N LEU A 101 21.31 -3.15 13.15
CA LEU A 101 20.29 -3.94 13.86
C LEU A 101 18.96 -3.19 13.99
N HIS A 102 18.99 -1.89 14.31
CA HIS A 102 17.82 -1.03 14.35
C HIS A 102 17.15 -0.90 12.97
N THR A 103 17.94 -0.63 11.92
CA THR A 103 17.45 -0.63 10.52
C THR A 103 16.82 -1.97 10.15
N LYS A 104 17.46 -3.10 10.50
CA LYS A 104 16.93 -4.44 10.25
C LYS A 104 15.62 -4.69 11.01
N ALA A 105 15.47 -4.19 12.24
CA ALA A 105 14.26 -4.33 13.03
C ALA A 105 13.09 -3.50 12.46
N VAL A 106 13.34 -2.28 12.00
CA VAL A 106 12.32 -1.43 11.33
C VAL A 106 11.89 -2.03 9.98
N LEU A 107 12.85 -2.48 9.17
CA LEU A 107 12.56 -3.09 7.86
C LEU A 107 11.99 -4.52 7.96
N SER A 108 12.10 -5.20 9.11
CA SER A 108 11.45 -6.50 9.35
C SER A 108 10.00 -6.38 9.84
N LEU A 109 9.49 -5.16 10.03
CA LEU A 109 8.09 -4.87 10.39
C LEU A 109 7.67 -5.48 11.74
N ARG A 110 8.64 -5.59 12.66
CA ARG A 110 8.53 -6.18 14.00
C ARG A 110 9.39 -5.43 15.04
N CYS A 111 9.70 -4.16 14.78
CA CYS A 111 10.60 -3.38 15.65
C CYS A 111 10.07 -3.26 17.08
N GLU A 112 8.75 -3.28 17.29
CA GLU A 112 8.11 -3.23 18.61
C GLU A 112 8.52 -4.40 19.52
N ARG A 113 8.75 -5.58 18.92
CA ARG A 113 9.18 -6.78 19.65
C ARG A 113 10.66 -6.71 19.97
N TRP A 114 11.47 -6.32 18.99
CA TRP A 114 12.90 -6.13 19.20
C TRP A 114 13.17 -5.07 20.28
N TYR A 115 12.39 -3.99 20.31
CA TYR A 115 12.44 -2.99 21.38
C TYR A 115 12.10 -3.58 22.75
N LYS A 116 11.06 -4.42 22.85
CA LYS A 116 10.73 -5.15 24.09
C LYS A 116 11.85 -6.09 24.50
N GLU A 117 12.29 -6.99 23.60
CA GLU A 117 13.37 -7.95 23.79
C GLU A 117 14.66 -7.29 24.30
N MET A 118 15.02 -6.13 23.73
CA MET A 118 16.19 -5.36 24.18
C MET A 118 15.99 -4.80 25.60
N THR A 119 14.84 -4.19 25.93
CA THR A 119 14.57 -3.69 27.28
C THR A 119 14.44 -4.79 28.32
N ASP A 120 13.80 -5.92 27.99
CA ASP A 120 13.69 -7.11 28.85
C ASP A 120 15.07 -7.71 29.16
N GLN A 121 16.00 -7.72 28.18
CA GLN A 121 17.33 -8.33 28.33
C GLN A 121 18.36 -7.42 29.01
N TYR A 122 18.31 -6.11 28.77
CA TYR A 122 19.39 -5.18 29.14
C TYR A 122 19.01 -4.12 30.20
N GLY A 123 17.73 -3.99 30.56
CA GLY A 123 17.21 -3.05 31.57
C GLY A 123 16.51 -1.82 30.97
N SER A 124 16.07 -0.89 31.83
CA SER A 124 15.17 0.21 31.45
C SER A 124 15.74 1.26 30.49
N ILE A 125 17.05 1.27 30.21
CA ILE A 125 17.67 2.09 29.15
C ILE A 125 18.69 1.25 28.37
N VAL A 126 18.50 1.11 27.06
CA VAL A 126 19.30 0.21 26.21
C VAL A 126 19.84 0.92 24.97
N ARG A 127 21.07 0.59 24.59
CA ARG A 127 21.73 1.09 23.39
C ARG A 127 21.35 0.29 22.15
N ILE A 128 20.54 0.89 21.30
CA ILE A 128 20.09 0.34 20.00
C ILE A 128 20.87 0.89 18.80
N GLY A 129 21.80 1.83 19.01
CA GLY A 129 22.71 2.30 17.97
C GLY A 129 23.81 3.26 18.48
N PRO A 130 24.70 3.74 17.60
CA PRO A 130 25.86 4.54 17.97
C PRO A 130 25.53 5.79 18.79
N ASN A 131 24.43 6.46 18.46
CA ASN A 131 23.92 7.67 19.12
C ASN A 131 22.46 7.49 19.58
N ALA A 132 22.02 6.24 19.80
CA ALA A 132 20.62 5.88 19.92
C ALA A 132 20.35 5.01 21.16
N LEU A 133 19.48 5.50 22.02
CA LEU A 133 18.97 4.81 23.21
C LEU A 133 17.47 4.50 23.04
N ILE A 134 16.99 3.53 23.78
CA ILE A 134 15.56 3.26 23.96
C ILE A 134 15.26 3.01 25.44
N THR A 135 14.07 3.40 25.92
CA THR A 135 13.65 3.19 27.31
C THR A 135 12.27 2.56 27.43
N SER A 136 12.09 1.74 28.47
CA SER A 136 10.82 1.20 28.96
C SER A 136 10.37 1.85 30.29
N SER A 137 11.11 2.82 30.84
CA SER A 137 10.73 3.53 32.07
C SER A 137 9.64 4.58 31.78
N PRO A 138 8.46 4.48 32.42
CA PRO A 138 7.42 5.50 32.30
C PRO A 138 7.82 6.85 32.92
N GLU A 139 8.66 6.85 33.95
CA GLU A 139 9.13 8.06 34.65
C GLU A 139 10.02 8.87 33.71
N LEU A 140 11.01 8.21 33.10
CA LEU A 140 11.88 8.84 32.12
C LEU A 140 11.09 9.30 30.90
N TRP A 141 10.14 8.50 30.41
CA TRP A 141 9.34 8.89 29.25
C TRP A 141 8.42 10.08 29.55
N ALA A 142 7.85 10.17 30.76
CA ALA A 142 7.08 11.33 31.21
C ALA A 142 7.96 12.59 31.37
N HIS A 143 9.17 12.47 31.96
CA HIS A 143 10.16 13.56 32.06
C HIS A 143 10.54 14.11 30.68
N ILE A 144 10.98 13.25 29.76
CA ILE A 144 11.36 13.60 28.39
C ILE A 144 10.23 14.35 27.66
N ASN A 145 8.98 13.97 27.89
CA ASN A 145 7.81 14.55 27.21
C ASN A 145 7.10 15.67 28.00
N ALA A 146 7.61 16.07 29.17
CA ALA A 146 6.99 17.08 30.04
C ALA A 146 6.81 18.45 29.34
N VAL A 147 5.83 19.24 29.81
CA VAL A 147 5.42 20.50 29.17
C VAL A 147 6.55 21.52 29.01
N ARG A 148 7.50 21.56 29.97
CA ARG A 148 8.69 22.42 29.95
C ARG A 148 9.99 21.66 29.62
N SER A 149 9.87 20.44 29.09
CA SER A 149 11.04 19.62 28.73
C SER A 149 11.91 20.35 27.68
N PRO A 150 13.24 20.40 27.86
CA PRO A 150 14.19 20.94 26.89
C PRO A 150 14.40 20.01 25.69
N TYR A 151 13.99 18.74 25.77
CA TYR A 151 14.06 17.80 24.66
C TYR A 151 13.22 18.30 23.46
N LYS A 152 13.68 17.98 22.26
CA LYS A 152 12.92 18.17 21.02
C LYS A 152 12.64 16.84 20.33
N ARG A 153 11.73 16.85 19.36
CA ARG A 153 11.55 15.74 18.41
C ARG A 153 12.78 15.58 17.51
N SER A 154 13.18 14.34 17.22
CA SER A 154 14.33 14.06 16.35
C SER A 154 14.02 14.28 14.86
N ASP A 155 14.76 15.20 14.23
CA ASP A 155 14.54 15.60 12.83
C ASP A 155 14.53 14.42 11.84
N TRP A 156 15.43 13.45 12.02
CA TRP A 156 15.59 12.30 11.13
C TRP A 156 14.37 11.37 11.09
N TYR A 157 13.61 11.33 12.18
CA TYR A 157 12.42 10.50 12.35
C TYR A 157 11.20 11.28 11.87
N TYR A 158 11.02 12.51 12.36
CA TYR A 158 9.77 13.26 12.13
C TYR A 158 9.68 13.86 10.73
N HIS A 159 10.81 14.23 10.11
CA HIS A 159 10.81 14.66 8.70
C HIS A 159 10.59 13.49 7.70
N ALA A 160 10.61 12.22 8.14
CA ALA A 160 10.21 11.08 7.31
C ALA A 160 8.68 10.93 7.19
N ALA A 161 7.90 11.69 7.99
CA ALA A 161 6.44 11.73 7.94
C ALA A 161 5.88 12.96 7.19
N ARG A 162 6.73 13.88 6.71
CA ARG A 162 6.28 15.05 5.94
C ARG A 162 5.65 14.65 4.60
N PHE A 163 4.46 15.19 4.32
CA PHE A 163 3.79 15.03 3.02
C PHE A 163 4.47 15.80 1.88
N LYS A 164 5.16 16.90 2.19
CA LYS A 164 5.84 17.78 1.24
C LYS A 164 7.22 18.19 1.76
N PRO A 165 8.25 18.32 0.91
CA PRO A 165 9.60 18.70 1.34
C PRO A 165 9.61 20.07 2.03
N GLY A 166 10.17 20.14 3.25
CA GLY A 166 10.32 21.40 3.99
C GLY A 166 9.05 21.99 4.63
N GLU A 167 7.88 21.37 4.46
CA GLU A 167 6.62 21.82 5.08
C GLU A 167 6.23 20.92 6.26
N ASP A 168 5.65 21.49 7.33
CA ASP A 168 5.35 20.77 8.57
C ASP A 168 3.89 20.84 9.02
N HIS A 169 3.41 19.70 9.53
CA HIS A 169 2.18 19.54 10.29
C HIS A 169 2.49 19.30 11.79
N VAL A 170 1.48 19.31 12.66
CA VAL A 170 1.64 19.21 14.12
C VAL A 170 2.33 17.92 14.59
N PHE A 171 2.40 16.88 13.76
CA PHE A 171 3.19 15.68 14.04
C PHE A 171 4.64 15.78 13.54
N SER A 172 4.90 16.26 12.31
CA SER A 172 6.27 16.35 11.77
C SER A 172 7.10 17.50 12.36
N GLU A 173 6.45 18.56 12.85
CA GLU A 173 7.10 19.74 13.43
C GLU A 173 8.06 19.36 14.58
N THR A 174 9.33 19.74 14.46
CA THR A 174 10.36 19.49 15.50
C THR A 174 10.79 20.71 16.29
N ASN A 175 10.42 21.93 15.86
CA ASN A 175 10.61 23.12 16.67
C ASN A 175 9.51 23.22 17.75
N ASN A 176 9.93 23.19 19.01
CA ASN A 176 9.01 23.20 20.16
C ASN A 176 8.06 24.42 20.16
N GLU A 177 8.50 25.61 19.76
CA GLU A 177 7.67 26.82 19.76
C GLU A 177 6.65 26.84 18.61
N ARG A 178 7.06 26.43 17.40
CA ARG A 178 6.15 26.25 16.25
C ARG A 178 5.10 25.18 16.56
N HIS A 179 5.51 24.06 17.15
CA HIS A 179 4.61 22.99 17.59
C HIS A 179 3.61 23.50 18.63
N ASP A 180 4.08 24.17 19.68
CA ASP A 180 3.21 24.60 20.78
C ASP A 180 2.24 25.71 20.34
N ARG A 181 2.66 26.57 19.39
CA ARG A 181 1.75 27.48 18.66
C ARG A 181 0.71 26.70 17.86
N ARG A 182 1.12 25.79 16.98
CA ARG A 182 0.21 25.02 16.10
C ARG A 182 -0.81 24.24 16.91
N ARG A 183 -0.33 23.51 17.92
CA ARG A 183 -1.14 22.75 18.87
C ARG A 183 -2.21 23.63 19.53
N LYS A 184 -1.87 24.85 19.94
CA LYS A 184 -2.83 25.80 20.53
C LYS A 184 -3.94 26.18 19.54
N GLN A 185 -3.65 26.30 18.24
CA GLN A 185 -4.66 26.60 17.22
C GLN A 185 -5.64 25.43 16.99
N MET A 186 -5.20 24.19 17.21
CA MET A 186 -6.01 23.00 16.95
C MET A 186 -6.79 22.50 18.17
N LEU A 187 -6.39 22.89 19.38
CA LEU A 187 -6.87 22.28 20.62
C LEU A 187 -8.40 22.37 20.82
N MET A 188 -9.04 23.48 20.46
CA MET A 188 -10.47 23.68 20.74
C MET A 188 -11.37 22.77 19.90
N GLY A 189 -11.06 22.58 18.60
CA GLY A 189 -11.80 21.68 17.71
C GLY A 189 -11.75 20.22 18.16
N TYR A 190 -10.60 19.74 18.63
CA TYR A 190 -10.46 18.39 19.19
C TYR A 190 -11.13 18.22 20.56
N SER A 191 -11.33 19.31 21.32
CA SER A 191 -11.87 19.25 22.68
C SER A 191 -13.40 19.13 22.76
N GLY A 192 -14.11 19.12 21.63
CA GLY A 192 -15.58 19.19 21.57
C GLY A 192 -16.18 20.56 21.89
N LYS A 193 -15.48 21.43 22.64
CA LYS A 193 -15.97 22.77 23.04
C LYS A 193 -16.37 23.67 21.87
N GLU A 194 -15.69 23.52 20.74
CA GLU A 194 -16.02 24.20 19.48
C GLU A 194 -16.54 23.26 18.39
N ASN A 195 -16.67 21.97 18.68
CA ASN A 195 -17.25 20.99 17.77
C ASN A 195 -18.50 20.38 18.44
N LEU A 196 -19.58 21.16 18.45
CA LEU A 196 -20.80 20.84 19.20
C LEU A 196 -21.55 19.64 18.62
N SER A 197 -21.29 19.26 17.37
CA SER A 197 -21.81 18.03 16.76
C SER A 197 -20.86 16.83 16.89
N LEU A 198 -19.70 16.96 17.57
CA LEU A 198 -18.67 15.91 17.64
C LEU A 198 -19.23 14.54 18.05
N GLU A 199 -20.07 14.49 19.09
CA GLU A 199 -20.64 13.23 19.56
C GLU A 199 -21.70 12.68 18.60
N SER A 200 -22.63 13.52 18.14
CA SER A 200 -23.71 13.10 17.23
C SER A 200 -23.21 12.75 15.83
N ASP A 201 -22.12 13.37 15.36
CA ASP A 201 -21.42 12.97 14.14
C ASP A 201 -20.74 11.61 14.26
N ILE A 202 -20.25 11.22 15.45
CA ILE A 202 -19.79 9.85 15.74
C ILE A 202 -20.99 8.90 15.77
N ASP A 203 -22.07 9.25 16.47
CA ASP A 203 -23.28 8.41 16.59
C ASP A 203 -23.88 8.05 15.23
N LEU A 204 -23.96 9.03 14.33
CA LEU A 204 -24.44 8.83 12.96
C LEU A 204 -23.57 7.86 12.15
N ARG A 205 -22.27 7.75 12.45
CA ARG A 205 -21.35 6.80 11.79
C ARG A 205 -21.37 5.42 12.45
N VAL A 206 -21.53 5.35 13.78
CA VAL A 206 -21.76 4.08 14.48
C VAL A 206 -23.09 3.46 14.01
N LEU A 207 -24.16 4.25 13.82
CA LEU A 207 -25.41 3.81 13.20
C LEU A 207 -25.19 3.27 11.78
N ASP A 208 -24.48 4.02 10.91
CA ASP A 208 -24.17 3.56 9.55
C ASP A 208 -23.37 2.23 9.54
N PHE A 209 -22.58 1.95 10.58
CA PHE A 209 -21.84 0.69 10.76
C PHE A 209 -22.72 -0.46 11.28
N LEU A 210 -23.59 -0.21 12.26
CA LEU A 210 -24.59 -1.19 12.71
C LEU A 210 -25.51 -1.60 11.55
N ASP A 211 -25.95 -0.64 10.75
CA ASP A 211 -26.82 -0.90 9.60
C ASP A 211 -26.10 -1.60 8.45
N LEU A 212 -24.80 -1.35 8.24
CA LEU A 212 -24.00 -2.16 7.32
C LEU A 212 -23.97 -3.63 7.75
N ILE A 213 -23.77 -3.92 9.04
CA ILE A 213 -23.76 -5.29 9.57
C ILE A 213 -25.14 -5.94 9.38
N ARG A 214 -26.21 -5.27 9.83
CA ARG A 214 -27.60 -5.75 9.71
C ARG A 214 -27.98 -6.10 8.27
N ASN A 215 -27.67 -5.22 7.32
CA ASN A 215 -28.14 -5.34 5.93
C ASN A 215 -27.25 -6.21 5.01
N ARG A 216 -26.07 -6.64 5.47
CA ARG A 216 -25.11 -7.40 4.63
C ARG A 216 -24.50 -8.64 5.30
N TYR A 217 -24.25 -8.62 6.60
CA TYR A 217 -23.32 -9.54 7.27
C TYR A 217 -23.94 -10.44 8.35
N LEU A 218 -25.24 -10.30 8.65
CA LEU A 218 -25.94 -11.27 9.48
C LEU A 218 -25.90 -12.67 8.85
N SER A 219 -25.30 -13.60 9.56
CA SER A 219 -25.32 -15.03 9.27
C SER A 219 -26.58 -15.67 9.87
N THR A 220 -27.06 -16.74 9.24
CA THR A 220 -28.08 -17.64 9.78
C THR A 220 -27.48 -19.05 9.88
N GLU A 221 -28.20 -19.99 10.50
CA GLU A 221 -27.74 -21.38 10.66
C GLU A 221 -27.39 -22.03 9.31
N ASP A 222 -28.24 -21.82 8.29
CA ASP A 222 -27.98 -22.30 6.92
C ASP A 222 -26.97 -21.46 6.11
N CYS A 223 -26.58 -20.27 6.58
CA CYS A 223 -25.87 -19.29 5.75
C CYS A 223 -24.85 -18.43 6.53
N LEU A 224 -23.61 -18.92 6.57
CA LEU A 224 -22.46 -18.18 7.07
C LEU A 224 -22.07 -17.01 6.14
N LYS A 225 -22.16 -15.77 6.63
CA LYS A 225 -21.75 -14.56 5.90
C LYS A 225 -20.49 -13.94 6.54
N PRO A 226 -19.29 -14.39 6.18
CA PRO A 226 -18.07 -13.87 6.80
C PRO A 226 -17.83 -12.39 6.49
N MET A 227 -17.59 -11.60 7.53
CA MET A 227 -17.27 -10.18 7.44
C MET A 227 -15.78 -9.95 7.73
N ASP A 228 -15.09 -9.18 6.87
CA ASP A 228 -13.76 -8.65 7.18
C ASP A 228 -13.87 -7.47 8.15
N LEU A 229 -14.03 -7.77 9.45
CA LEU A 229 -14.24 -6.75 10.48
C LEU A 229 -13.10 -5.73 10.49
N ALA A 230 -11.83 -6.15 10.35
CA ALA A 230 -10.72 -5.20 10.39
C ALA A 230 -10.88 -4.13 9.29
N LYS A 231 -11.37 -4.51 8.11
CA LYS A 231 -11.66 -3.55 7.04
C LYS A 231 -12.91 -2.72 7.31
N LYS A 232 -14.00 -3.29 7.84
CA LYS A 232 -15.22 -2.51 8.14
C LYS A 232 -15.00 -1.50 9.27
N VAL A 233 -14.17 -1.84 10.26
CA VAL A 233 -13.72 -0.91 11.31
C VAL A 233 -12.89 0.23 10.70
N GLN A 234 -12.07 -0.01 9.68
CA GLN A 234 -11.38 1.08 8.97
C GLN A 234 -12.35 2.00 8.23
N TYR A 235 -13.40 1.45 7.60
CA TYR A 235 -14.45 2.26 6.98
C TYR A 235 -15.15 3.16 8.02
N LEU A 236 -15.44 2.61 9.21
CA LEU A 236 -16.02 3.36 10.32
C LEU A 236 -15.12 4.52 10.74
N THR A 237 -13.84 4.28 11.05
CA THR A 237 -12.98 5.36 11.56
C THR A 237 -12.62 6.40 10.50
N LEU A 238 -12.54 6.01 9.22
CA LEU A 238 -12.39 6.95 8.11
C LEU A 238 -13.66 7.79 7.89
N ASP A 239 -14.85 7.21 7.98
CA ASP A 239 -16.10 7.96 7.89
C ASP A 239 -16.36 8.84 9.14
N VAL A 240 -15.93 8.42 10.34
CA VAL A 240 -15.93 9.26 11.55
C VAL A 240 -15.01 10.46 11.37
N ILE A 241 -13.71 10.25 11.12
CA ILE A 241 -12.73 11.35 11.11
C ILE A 241 -13.00 12.36 9.98
N SER A 242 -13.49 11.90 8.83
CA SER A 242 -13.92 12.78 7.74
C SER A 242 -15.21 13.55 8.07
N THR A 243 -16.17 12.95 8.79
CA THR A 243 -17.35 13.66 9.29
C THR A 243 -16.96 14.74 10.32
N VAL A 244 -16.28 14.39 11.41
CA VAL A 244 -16.01 15.33 12.51
C VAL A 244 -14.94 16.37 12.16
N GLY A 245 -14.02 16.01 11.25
CA GLY A 245 -12.91 16.84 10.81
C GLY A 245 -13.26 17.77 9.65
N LEU A 246 -13.80 17.21 8.56
CA LEU A 246 -14.07 17.90 7.28
C LEU A 246 -15.56 18.23 7.06
N GLY A 247 -16.42 17.88 8.02
CA GLY A 247 -17.88 18.06 7.95
C GLY A 247 -18.62 17.06 7.05
N ASN A 248 -17.94 16.08 6.44
CA ASN A 248 -18.54 15.14 5.48
C ASN A 248 -17.83 13.78 5.50
N SER A 249 -18.58 12.69 5.70
CA SER A 249 -18.08 11.31 5.58
C SER A 249 -17.57 11.00 4.17
N PHE A 250 -16.53 10.17 4.04
CA PHE A 250 -16.10 9.60 2.75
C PHE A 250 -17.14 8.62 2.14
N GLY A 251 -18.06 8.09 2.95
CA GLY A 251 -19.15 7.21 2.54
C GLY A 251 -18.75 5.73 2.40
N MET A 252 -17.67 5.32 3.05
CA MET A 252 -17.11 3.97 2.95
C MET A 252 -18.04 2.90 3.51
N LEU A 253 -18.72 3.16 4.62
CA LEU A 253 -19.72 2.26 5.21
C LEU A 253 -20.89 2.04 4.24
N LYS A 254 -21.46 3.12 3.70
CA LYS A 254 -22.63 3.06 2.80
C LYS A 254 -22.33 2.43 1.46
N ALA A 255 -21.12 2.60 0.96
CA ALA A 255 -20.65 2.01 -0.30
C ALA A 255 -19.96 0.64 -0.11
N ASP A 256 -19.81 0.18 1.14
CA ASP A 256 -19.08 -1.01 1.60
C ASP A 256 -17.66 -1.20 1.03
N LYS A 257 -17.01 -0.10 0.62
CA LYS A 257 -15.78 -0.12 -0.17
C LYS A 257 -14.78 0.94 0.28
N ASP A 258 -13.52 0.68 -0.03
CA ASP A 258 -12.45 1.67 0.09
C ASP A 258 -12.64 2.75 -0.97
N VAL A 259 -13.45 3.77 -0.64
CA VAL A 259 -13.75 4.88 -1.54
C VAL A 259 -12.44 5.60 -1.89
N ASN A 260 -12.24 5.88 -3.18
CA ASN A 260 -11.04 6.52 -3.72
C ASN A 260 -9.69 5.82 -3.44
N ASP A 261 -9.69 4.54 -3.00
CA ASP A 261 -8.48 3.80 -2.62
C ASP A 261 -7.74 4.43 -1.41
N TYR A 262 -8.46 5.10 -0.51
CA TYR A 262 -7.89 5.81 0.64
C TYR A 262 -7.10 4.89 1.60
N ILE A 263 -7.63 3.72 1.98
CA ILE A 263 -6.95 2.78 2.88
C ILE A 263 -5.66 2.29 2.21
N LYS A 264 -5.79 1.82 0.96
CA LYS A 264 -4.64 1.35 0.18
C LYS A 264 -3.56 2.42 0.05
N SER A 265 -3.96 3.66 -0.24
CA SER A 265 -3.05 4.80 -0.41
C SER A 265 -2.35 5.15 0.91
N GLY A 266 -3.08 5.14 2.03
CA GLY A 266 -2.53 5.33 3.38
C GLY A 266 -1.47 4.28 3.73
N GLU A 267 -1.76 3.00 3.50
CA GLU A 267 -0.77 1.93 3.67
C GLU A 267 0.49 2.18 2.81
N GLU A 268 0.33 2.44 1.50
CA GLU A 268 1.45 2.73 0.59
C GLU A 268 2.34 3.89 1.09
N GLY A 269 1.74 4.97 1.62
CA GLY A 269 2.46 6.09 2.24
C GLY A 269 3.22 5.70 3.51
N LEU A 270 2.59 4.91 4.40
CA LEU A 270 3.23 4.40 5.61
C LEU A 270 4.43 3.49 5.30
N TRP A 271 4.35 2.66 4.25
CA TRP A 271 5.48 1.83 3.79
C TRP A 271 6.68 2.68 3.34
N VAL A 272 6.45 3.74 2.57
CA VAL A 272 7.50 4.68 2.15
C VAL A 272 8.11 5.39 3.36
N SER A 273 7.28 5.87 4.29
CA SER A 273 7.74 6.51 5.53
C SER A 273 8.59 5.55 6.38
N ASN A 274 8.14 4.30 6.57
CA ASN A 274 8.87 3.27 7.31
C ASN A 274 10.24 2.95 6.68
N PHE A 275 10.33 2.94 5.35
CA PHE A 275 11.59 2.75 4.63
C PHE A 275 12.55 3.94 4.83
N LEU A 276 12.07 5.18 4.65
CA LEU A 276 12.85 6.40 4.81
C LEU A 276 13.35 6.58 6.27
N MET A 277 12.50 6.24 7.24
CA MET A 277 12.85 6.20 8.67
C MET A 277 13.91 5.11 8.94
N GLY A 278 13.62 3.85 8.58
CA GLY A 278 14.48 2.71 8.92
C GLY A 278 15.87 2.77 8.30
N THR A 279 15.99 3.31 7.09
CA THR A 279 17.26 3.54 6.39
C THR A 279 17.95 4.86 6.76
N GLY A 280 17.23 5.78 7.42
CA GLY A 280 17.68 7.15 7.69
C GLY A 280 17.71 8.07 6.46
N LEU A 281 17.26 7.61 5.29
CA LEU A 281 17.34 8.32 4.02
C LEU A 281 16.33 9.48 3.87
N HIS A 282 15.53 9.80 4.88
CA HIS A 282 14.58 10.94 4.90
C HIS A 282 15.11 12.24 4.24
N TRP A 283 16.39 12.59 4.44
CA TRP A 283 17.02 13.83 3.96
C TRP A 283 17.10 13.91 2.42
N ILE A 284 17.15 12.78 1.73
CA ILE A 284 17.09 12.69 0.25
C ILE A 284 15.77 13.27 -0.26
N MET A 285 14.67 13.01 0.44
CA MET A 285 13.34 13.53 0.08
C MET A 285 13.15 15.00 0.45
N GLN A 286 13.97 15.53 1.38
CA GLN A 286 13.96 16.94 1.74
C GLN A 286 14.76 17.83 0.77
N ILE A 287 15.53 17.24 -0.16
CA ILE A 287 16.14 17.97 -1.27
C ILE A 287 15.06 18.26 -2.30
N GLU A 288 14.73 19.54 -2.50
CA GLU A 288 13.55 20.00 -3.25
C GLU A 288 13.34 19.30 -4.60
N TRP A 289 14.37 19.23 -5.46
CA TRP A 289 14.23 18.60 -6.78
C TRP A 289 14.07 17.07 -6.73
N MET A 290 14.55 16.43 -5.67
CA MET A 290 14.42 14.98 -5.45
C MET A 290 13.07 14.66 -4.82
N GLY A 291 12.62 15.47 -3.87
CA GLY A 291 11.28 15.39 -3.30
C GLY A 291 10.17 15.61 -4.35
N ARG A 292 10.35 16.56 -5.28
CA ARG A 292 9.44 16.76 -6.44
C ARG A 292 9.47 15.63 -7.48
N LEU A 293 10.55 14.83 -7.54
CA LEU A 293 10.76 13.78 -8.54
C LEU A 293 10.37 12.38 -8.04
N LEU A 294 10.52 12.13 -6.74
CA LEU A 294 10.34 10.83 -6.11
C LEU A 294 9.21 10.81 -5.07
N GLY A 295 8.77 11.97 -4.61
CA GLY A 295 7.65 12.11 -3.67
C GLY A 295 6.28 12.15 -4.40
N PRO A 296 5.19 11.95 -3.65
CA PRO A 296 3.83 12.02 -4.20
C PRO A 296 3.46 13.45 -4.62
N SER A 297 2.79 13.60 -5.76
CA SER A 297 2.22 14.88 -6.22
C SER A 297 0.70 14.91 -6.05
N THR A 298 0.13 16.10 -5.83
CA THR A 298 -1.32 16.32 -5.97
C THR A 298 -1.82 16.16 -7.41
N ASP A 299 -0.92 15.99 -8.38
CA ASP A 299 -1.24 15.68 -9.78
C ASP A 299 -1.34 14.16 -10.04
N ASP A 300 -0.97 13.31 -9.07
CA ASP A 300 -0.97 11.85 -9.26
C ASP A 300 -2.39 11.30 -9.37
N LEU A 301 -2.65 10.53 -10.43
CA LEU A 301 -3.98 9.95 -10.70
C LEU A 301 -4.30 8.71 -9.84
N LYS A 302 -3.34 8.20 -9.04
CA LYS A 302 -3.45 6.98 -8.21
C LYS A 302 -2.64 7.16 -6.91
N GLY A 303 -2.92 6.33 -5.90
CA GLY A 303 -2.13 6.23 -4.67
C GLY A 303 -2.15 7.48 -3.78
N PHE A 304 -1.10 7.64 -2.96
CA PHE A 304 -1.01 8.69 -1.94
C PHE A 304 -1.20 10.12 -2.48
N GLY A 305 -0.72 10.43 -3.68
CA GLY A 305 -0.90 11.74 -4.31
C GLY A 305 -2.35 12.06 -4.71
N LYS A 306 -3.08 11.08 -5.26
CA LYS A 306 -4.54 11.16 -5.48
C LYS A 306 -5.29 11.41 -4.16
N MET A 307 -4.86 10.73 -3.09
CA MET A 307 -5.42 10.89 -1.75
C MET A 307 -5.15 12.31 -1.20
N MET A 308 -3.93 12.85 -1.34
CA MET A 308 -3.60 14.24 -1.02
C MET A 308 -4.49 15.23 -1.79
N ALA A 309 -4.66 15.02 -3.10
CA ALA A 309 -5.47 15.85 -3.98
C ALA A 309 -6.96 15.84 -3.60
N THR A 310 -7.52 14.66 -3.30
CA THR A 310 -8.94 14.50 -2.96
C THR A 310 -9.27 15.17 -1.62
N THR A 311 -8.43 14.99 -0.59
CA THR A 311 -8.59 15.73 0.67
C THR A 311 -8.38 17.24 0.45
N GLY A 312 -7.48 17.63 -0.46
CA GLY A 312 -7.34 19.04 -0.91
C GLY A 312 -8.63 19.63 -1.49
N GLN A 313 -9.31 18.89 -2.37
CA GLN A 313 -10.60 19.29 -2.91
C GLN A 313 -11.69 19.36 -1.83
N MET A 314 -11.69 18.46 -0.85
CA MET A 314 -12.63 18.51 0.27
C MET A 314 -12.39 19.72 1.20
N VAL A 315 -11.13 20.04 1.54
CA VAL A 315 -10.78 21.26 2.29
C VAL A 315 -11.16 22.51 1.49
N ALA A 316 -10.85 22.57 0.19
CA ALA A 316 -11.21 23.70 -0.67
C ALA A 316 -12.73 23.88 -0.80
N LYS A 317 -13.50 22.80 -0.90
CA LYS A 317 -14.97 22.85 -0.88
C LYS A 317 -15.51 23.28 0.49
N ARG A 318 -14.92 22.80 1.59
CA ARG A 318 -15.35 23.16 2.95
C ARG A 318 -15.10 24.65 3.28
N LEU A 319 -14.05 25.24 2.70
CA LEU A 319 -13.73 26.67 2.79
C LEU A 319 -14.72 27.57 2.03
N GLN A 320 -15.57 27.03 1.16
CA GLN A 320 -16.66 27.79 0.51
C GLN A 320 -17.90 27.93 1.42
N SER A 321 -18.01 27.11 2.47
CA SER A 321 -19.10 27.16 3.45
C SER A 321 -18.70 27.99 4.68
N PRO A 322 -19.57 28.85 5.24
CA PRO A 322 -19.29 29.59 6.46
C PRO A 322 -18.82 28.71 7.62
N THR A 323 -17.92 29.23 8.46
CA THR A 323 -17.43 28.58 9.69
C THR A 323 -18.47 28.51 10.80
N ASP A 324 -19.55 29.27 10.66
CA ASP A 324 -20.49 29.54 11.75
C ASP A 324 -21.82 28.79 11.54
N ALA A 325 -22.09 28.36 10.30
CA ALA A 325 -23.24 27.52 9.93
C ALA A 325 -23.04 26.04 10.31
N ARG A 326 -21.80 25.56 10.32
CA ARG A 326 -21.38 24.30 10.94
C ARG A 326 -20.01 24.52 11.58
N SER A 327 -19.88 24.16 12.84
CA SER A 327 -18.62 24.26 13.58
C SER A 327 -18.02 22.87 13.77
N ASP A 328 -17.26 22.42 12.78
CA ASP A 328 -16.43 21.21 12.80
C ASP A 328 -14.98 21.55 13.23
N MET A 329 -14.08 20.56 13.26
CA MET A 329 -12.68 20.82 13.65
C MET A 329 -12.01 21.82 12.70
N LEU A 330 -12.23 21.72 11.38
CA LEU A 330 -11.65 22.65 10.41
C LEU A 330 -12.14 24.09 10.65
N ALA A 331 -13.43 24.29 10.94
CA ALA A 331 -13.97 25.60 11.30
C ALA A 331 -13.30 26.19 12.56
N SER A 332 -13.08 25.38 13.59
CA SER A 332 -12.33 25.80 14.79
C SER A 332 -10.88 26.18 14.48
N PHE A 333 -10.20 25.40 13.62
CA PHE A 333 -8.82 25.69 13.20
C PHE A 333 -8.74 27.03 12.44
N ILE A 334 -9.68 27.29 11.52
CA ILE A 334 -9.78 28.54 10.76
C ILE A 334 -9.96 29.74 11.71
N ARG A 335 -10.87 29.66 12.69
CA ARG A 335 -11.07 30.73 13.69
C ARG A 335 -9.84 31.00 14.54
N HIS A 336 -8.96 30.00 14.73
CA HIS A 336 -7.66 30.16 15.38
C HIS A 336 -6.52 30.53 14.43
N GLY A 337 -6.81 30.91 13.18
CA GLY A 337 -5.83 31.42 12.22
C GLY A 337 -4.97 30.37 11.54
N LEU A 338 -5.46 29.12 11.39
CA LEU A 338 -4.91 28.17 10.43
C LEU A 338 -5.51 28.45 9.05
N ILE A 339 -4.66 28.75 8.05
CA ILE A 339 -5.06 29.12 6.70
C ILE A 339 -4.19 28.47 5.62
N GLY A 340 -4.68 28.44 4.38
CA GLY A 340 -3.92 28.01 3.21
C GLY A 340 -3.36 26.59 3.33
N ASN A 341 -2.10 26.41 2.94
CA ASN A 341 -1.44 25.11 2.95
C ASN A 341 -1.20 24.55 4.37
N GLU A 342 -1.06 25.40 5.40
CA GLU A 342 -0.97 24.93 6.79
C GLU A 342 -2.27 24.21 7.21
N LEU A 343 -3.42 24.83 6.96
CA LEU A 343 -4.73 24.24 7.23
C LEU A 343 -4.93 22.92 6.47
N TRP A 344 -4.50 22.86 5.21
CA TRP A 344 -4.57 21.64 4.41
C TRP A 344 -3.71 20.50 4.98
N MET A 345 -2.48 20.78 5.42
CA MET A 345 -1.60 19.77 6.01
C MET A 345 -2.15 19.20 7.31
N GLU A 346 -2.67 20.05 8.21
CA GLU A 346 -3.27 19.57 9.47
C GLU A 346 -4.56 18.77 9.22
N ALA A 347 -5.36 19.16 8.23
CA ALA A 347 -6.56 18.42 7.82
C ALA A 347 -6.22 17.06 7.19
N PHE A 348 -5.10 16.96 6.47
CA PHE A 348 -4.63 15.71 5.87
C PHE A 348 -4.01 14.75 6.90
N GLU A 349 -3.18 15.26 7.81
CA GLU A 349 -2.68 14.52 8.98
C GLU A 349 -3.82 14.01 9.85
N GLN A 350 -4.86 14.84 10.09
CA GLN A 350 -6.02 14.45 10.87
C GLN A 350 -6.71 13.19 10.31
N VAL A 351 -6.88 13.08 8.99
CA VAL A 351 -7.47 11.90 8.34
C VAL A 351 -6.59 10.65 8.53
N LEU A 352 -5.27 10.77 8.37
CA LEU A 352 -4.34 9.65 8.54
C LEU A 352 -4.24 9.21 10.01
N ALA A 353 -3.90 10.13 10.91
CA ALA A 353 -3.67 9.83 12.32
C ALA A 353 -4.95 9.41 13.06
N GLY A 354 -6.11 9.96 12.70
CA GLY A 354 -7.38 9.64 13.37
C GLY A 354 -8.01 8.30 12.98
N SER A 355 -7.70 7.76 11.79
CA SER A 355 -8.34 6.54 11.29
C SER A 355 -7.65 5.25 11.75
N ASP A 356 -6.37 5.08 11.41
CA ASP A 356 -5.62 3.84 11.70
C ASP A 356 -5.46 3.56 13.20
N THR A 357 -5.37 4.61 14.02
CA THR A 357 -5.12 4.51 15.47
C THR A 357 -6.37 4.03 16.21
N THR A 358 -7.52 4.69 16.03
CA THR A 358 -8.79 4.22 16.58
C THR A 358 -9.15 2.84 16.04
N ALA A 359 -8.95 2.59 14.73
CA ALA A 359 -9.27 1.29 14.13
C ALA A 359 -8.43 0.16 14.75
N SER A 360 -7.14 0.40 14.98
CA SER A 360 -6.25 -0.54 15.67
C SER A 360 -6.67 -0.79 17.14
N GLY A 361 -7.17 0.23 17.85
CA GLY A 361 -7.73 0.09 19.19
C GLY A 361 -8.99 -0.78 19.22
N ILE A 362 -9.99 -0.47 18.39
CA ILE A 362 -11.25 -1.23 18.28
C ILE A 362 -10.97 -2.69 17.92
N ARG A 363 -10.14 -2.92 16.89
CA ARG A 363 -9.64 -4.25 16.49
C ARG A 363 -9.02 -5.00 17.66
N GLY A 364 -8.11 -4.35 18.40
CA GLY A 364 -7.38 -4.92 19.53
C GLY A 364 -8.31 -5.37 20.66
N ILE A 365 -9.24 -4.49 21.07
CA ILE A 365 -10.21 -4.77 22.13
C ILE A 365 -11.15 -5.91 21.71
N LEU A 366 -11.68 -5.89 20.49
CA LEU A 366 -12.57 -6.95 20.00
C LEU A 366 -11.85 -8.31 19.93
N LEU A 367 -10.61 -8.39 19.43
CA LEU A 367 -9.87 -9.66 19.48
C LEU A 367 -9.66 -10.13 20.93
N CYS A 368 -9.28 -9.22 21.84
CA CYS A 368 -9.10 -9.57 23.24
C CYS A 368 -10.40 -10.08 23.89
N LEU A 369 -11.55 -9.52 23.54
CA LEU A 369 -12.86 -9.99 24.00
C LEU A 369 -13.22 -11.37 23.42
N LEU A 370 -13.14 -11.54 22.10
CA LEU A 370 -13.54 -12.79 21.42
C LEU A 370 -12.64 -13.97 21.78
N SER A 371 -11.36 -13.74 22.08
CA SER A 371 -10.45 -14.76 22.60
C SER A 371 -10.59 -15.02 24.11
N ASN A 372 -11.44 -14.27 24.84
CA ASN A 372 -11.64 -14.44 26.29
C ASN A 372 -13.13 -14.51 26.68
N PRO A 373 -13.83 -15.65 26.48
CA PRO A 373 -15.26 -15.79 26.75
C PRO A 373 -15.71 -15.40 28.17
N ARG A 374 -14.83 -15.53 29.17
CA ARG A 374 -15.06 -15.06 30.56
C ARG A 374 -15.26 -13.55 30.62
N VAL A 375 -14.46 -12.79 29.88
CA VAL A 375 -14.54 -11.32 29.82
C VAL A 375 -15.71 -10.90 28.94
N TYR A 376 -15.89 -11.54 27.78
CA TYR A 376 -17.02 -11.29 26.88
C TYR A 376 -18.36 -11.36 27.63
N LYS A 377 -18.65 -12.50 28.30
CA LYS A 377 -19.90 -12.69 29.03
C LYS A 377 -20.10 -11.72 30.19
N LYS A 378 -19.02 -11.32 30.87
CA LYS A 378 -19.09 -10.36 31.98
C LYS A 378 -19.32 -8.92 31.48
N LEU A 379 -18.76 -8.55 30.34
CA LEU A 379 -19.06 -7.26 29.70
C LEU A 379 -20.48 -7.24 29.13
N GLN A 380 -20.93 -8.32 28.49
CA GLN A 380 -22.30 -8.46 28.00
C GLN A 380 -23.31 -8.24 29.14
N ALA A 381 -23.12 -8.91 30.29
CA ALA A 381 -23.98 -8.73 31.46
C ALA A 381 -23.99 -7.28 32.04
N GLU A 382 -22.89 -6.52 31.91
CA GLU A 382 -22.90 -5.09 32.28
C GLU A 382 -23.69 -4.25 31.27
N ILE A 383 -23.56 -4.55 29.98
CA ILE A 383 -24.25 -3.87 28.87
C ILE A 383 -25.76 -4.13 28.94
N ASP A 384 -26.17 -5.39 29.06
CA ASP A 384 -27.57 -5.82 29.11
C ASP A 384 -28.25 -5.21 30.34
N GLY A 385 -27.67 -5.40 31.54
CA GLY A 385 -28.19 -4.81 32.78
C GLY A 385 -28.18 -3.28 32.77
N ALA A 386 -27.28 -2.63 32.04
CA ALA A 386 -27.32 -1.17 31.86
C ALA A 386 -28.52 -0.73 31.02
N VAL A 387 -28.96 -1.53 30.06
CA VAL A 387 -30.19 -1.26 29.28
C VAL A 387 -31.44 -1.55 30.13
N GLU A 388 -31.46 -2.65 30.87
CA GLU A 388 -32.58 -3.03 31.77
C GLU A 388 -32.82 -1.98 32.87
N ASP A 389 -31.76 -1.51 33.54
CA ASP A 389 -31.82 -0.46 34.56
C ASP A 389 -32.12 0.95 34.00
N GLY A 390 -32.17 1.12 32.67
CA GLY A 390 -32.25 2.43 32.01
C GLY A 390 -31.01 3.31 32.18
N ARG A 391 -29.87 2.76 32.64
CA ARG A 391 -28.57 3.45 32.72
C ARG A 391 -28.03 3.77 31.32
N ALA A 392 -28.30 2.91 30.35
CA ALA A 392 -28.12 3.08 28.91
C ALA A 392 -29.52 3.10 28.23
N PRO A 393 -29.67 3.72 27.04
CA PRO A 393 -30.95 3.72 26.35
C PRO A 393 -31.24 2.34 25.73
N SER A 394 -32.52 1.97 25.61
CA SER A 394 -32.96 0.73 24.94
C SER A 394 -32.96 0.83 23.40
N THR A 395 -32.99 2.04 22.85
CA THR A 395 -32.95 2.31 21.40
C THR A 395 -32.13 3.57 21.11
N GLY A 396 -31.51 3.65 19.93
CA GLY A 396 -30.55 4.72 19.63
C GLY A 396 -29.19 4.50 20.33
N ILE A 397 -28.18 5.30 19.96
CA ILE A 397 -26.80 5.12 20.46
C ILE A 397 -26.66 5.61 21.91
N ILE A 398 -25.89 4.90 22.73
CA ILE A 398 -25.53 5.32 24.10
C ILE A 398 -24.77 6.66 24.09
N SER A 399 -25.10 7.58 25.00
CA SER A 399 -24.29 8.80 25.18
C SER A 399 -22.97 8.52 25.88
N ASP A 400 -21.92 9.27 25.55
CA ASP A 400 -20.60 9.20 26.21
C ASP A 400 -20.70 9.47 27.73
N ALA A 401 -21.63 10.33 28.15
CA ALA A 401 -21.91 10.61 29.56
C ALA A 401 -22.54 9.42 30.33
N GLN A 402 -23.18 8.49 29.64
CA GLN A 402 -23.64 7.20 30.19
C GLN A 402 -22.53 6.15 30.09
N LEU A 403 -21.85 6.07 28.95
CA LEU A 403 -20.80 5.09 28.66
C LEU A 403 -19.62 5.18 29.63
N ARG A 404 -19.24 6.39 30.05
CA ARG A 404 -18.20 6.63 31.06
C ARG A 404 -18.59 6.22 32.49
N ARG A 405 -19.80 5.68 32.71
CA ARG A 405 -20.28 5.09 33.98
C ARG A 405 -20.29 3.56 33.99
N LEU A 406 -19.91 2.91 32.89
CA LEU A 406 -19.85 1.45 32.77
C LEU A 406 -18.44 0.98 33.14
N GLU A 407 -18.23 0.64 34.40
CA GLU A 407 -16.91 0.44 34.99
C GLU A 407 -16.14 -0.72 34.36
N TYR A 408 -16.80 -1.83 34.04
CA TYR A 408 -16.17 -2.98 33.41
C TYR A 408 -15.86 -2.71 31.93
N LEU A 409 -16.70 -1.98 31.20
CA LEU A 409 -16.40 -1.49 29.86
C LEU A 409 -15.18 -0.56 29.86
N GLN A 410 -15.08 0.39 30.80
CA GLN A 410 -13.89 1.24 30.92
C GLN A 410 -12.63 0.40 31.23
N ALA A 411 -12.73 -0.60 32.11
CA ALA A 411 -11.66 -1.53 32.40
C ALA A 411 -11.25 -2.39 31.17
N VAL A 412 -12.22 -2.84 30.36
CA VAL A 412 -11.99 -3.60 29.12
C VAL A 412 -11.28 -2.73 28.07
N ILE A 413 -11.73 -1.49 27.86
CA ILE A 413 -11.11 -0.56 26.91
C ILE A 413 -9.66 -0.28 27.36
N ARG A 414 -9.46 0.02 28.65
CA ARG A 414 -8.14 0.34 29.21
C ARG A 414 -7.16 -0.84 29.12
N GLU A 415 -7.63 -2.07 29.38
CA GLU A 415 -6.82 -3.29 29.24
C GLU A 415 -6.56 -3.67 27.78
N GLY A 416 -7.54 -3.53 26.90
CA GLY A 416 -7.39 -3.83 25.48
C GLY A 416 -6.40 -2.89 24.79
N LEU A 417 -6.42 -1.60 25.14
CA LEU A 417 -5.41 -0.64 24.69
C LEU A 417 -4.03 -0.88 25.33
N ARG A 418 -3.95 -1.50 26.53
CA ARG A 418 -2.68 -1.88 27.16
C ARG A 418 -2.02 -3.08 26.47
N ILE A 419 -2.80 -4.13 26.20
CA ILE A 419 -2.34 -5.35 25.52
C ILE A 419 -2.10 -5.09 24.04
N PHE A 420 -2.98 -4.30 23.40
CA PHE A 420 -2.92 -3.93 21.99
C PHE A 420 -2.74 -2.41 21.85
N VAL A 421 -1.55 -1.94 22.24
CA VAL A 421 -1.13 -0.53 22.10
C VAL A 421 -1.28 -0.10 20.62
N PRO A 422 -2.14 0.87 20.27
CA PRO A 422 -2.45 1.17 18.86
C PRO A 422 -1.28 1.74 18.06
N VAL A 423 -0.32 2.40 18.72
CA VAL A 423 0.88 2.95 18.08
C VAL A 423 2.13 2.54 18.85
N VAL A 424 3.01 1.78 18.20
CA VAL A 424 4.19 1.15 18.80
C VAL A 424 5.50 1.65 18.18
N ASN A 425 5.52 2.89 17.68
CA ASN A 425 6.75 3.49 17.12
C ASN A 425 7.67 4.03 18.22
N ILE A 426 8.93 4.26 17.83
CA ILE A 426 10.01 4.68 18.74
C ILE A 426 9.96 6.16 19.15
N PHE A 427 9.25 7.02 18.40
CA PHE A 427 9.01 8.44 18.70
C PHE A 427 10.26 9.22 19.17
N ALA A 428 11.37 9.11 18.46
CA ALA A 428 12.67 9.59 18.92
C ALA A 428 12.69 11.07 19.39
N ARG A 429 13.44 11.31 20.47
CA ARG A 429 13.67 12.63 21.09
C ARG A 429 15.15 12.91 21.13
N ASP A 430 15.56 14.09 20.69
CA ASP A 430 16.96 14.52 20.80
C ASP A 430 17.20 15.03 22.24
N VAL A 431 18.25 14.49 22.87
CA VAL A 431 18.74 14.92 24.20
C VAL A 431 19.36 16.32 24.07
N PRO A 432 19.12 17.25 25.02
CA PRO A 432 19.70 18.59 25.00
C PRO A 432 21.22 18.59 24.79
N PRO A 433 21.82 19.62 24.16
CA PRO A 433 23.27 19.70 23.90
C PRO A 433 24.15 19.47 25.14
N GLU A 434 23.71 19.98 26.29
CA GLU A 434 24.32 19.86 27.61
C GLU A 434 24.19 18.45 28.24
N GLY A 435 23.29 17.62 27.71
CA GLY A 435 22.86 16.37 28.34
C GLY A 435 21.69 16.56 29.30
N ASP A 436 21.38 15.51 30.05
CA ASP A 436 20.33 15.50 31.07
C ASP A 436 20.70 14.50 32.18
N GLU A 437 20.42 14.81 33.45
CA GLU A 437 20.66 13.91 34.59
C GLU A 437 19.32 13.44 35.15
N VAL A 438 19.04 12.15 35.00
CA VAL A 438 17.73 11.55 35.31
C VAL A 438 17.88 10.40 36.30
N ILE A 439 16.88 10.21 37.15
CA ILE A 439 16.79 9.03 38.03
C ILE A 439 15.99 7.95 37.28
N VAL A 440 16.58 6.76 37.12
CA VAL A 440 15.93 5.59 36.52
C VAL A 440 16.30 4.35 37.32
N ASP A 441 15.31 3.51 37.63
CA ASP A 441 15.44 2.31 38.47
C ASP A 441 16.09 2.58 39.85
N GLY A 442 16.07 3.84 40.32
CA GLY A 442 16.69 4.31 41.57
C GLY A 442 18.12 4.87 41.42
N GLU A 443 18.77 4.72 40.26
CA GLU A 443 20.13 5.22 40.01
C GLU A 443 20.12 6.57 39.26
N SER A 444 21.11 7.44 39.51
CA SER A 444 21.34 8.62 38.66
C SER A 444 22.04 8.23 37.35
N VAL A 445 21.46 8.63 36.23
CA VAL A 445 21.90 8.31 34.89
C VAL A 445 22.01 9.57 34.05
N GLN A 446 23.20 10.16 33.99
CA GLN A 446 23.52 11.18 32.98
C GLN A 446 23.32 10.63 31.54
N ILE A 447 22.36 11.16 30.80
CA ILE A 447 22.19 10.95 29.36
C ILE A 447 22.97 12.05 28.63
N PRO A 448 23.96 11.73 27.77
CA PRO A 448 24.85 12.74 27.19
C PRO A 448 24.26 13.35 25.91
N GLY A 449 24.38 14.68 25.78
CA GLY A 449 23.86 15.46 24.66
C GLY A 449 24.36 15.04 23.28
N GLY A 450 23.55 15.32 22.25
CA GLY A 450 23.77 14.84 20.87
C GLY A 450 23.54 13.33 20.70
N THR A 451 22.75 12.75 21.61
CA THR A 451 22.16 11.41 21.56
C THR A 451 20.67 11.57 21.29
N TRP A 452 20.01 10.59 20.67
CA TRP A 452 18.55 10.52 20.70
C TRP A 452 18.09 9.33 21.53
N ILE A 453 16.95 9.49 22.21
CA ILE A 453 16.30 8.46 23.02
C ILE A 453 14.89 8.23 22.51
N GLY A 454 14.53 6.95 22.38
CA GLY A 454 13.22 6.50 21.96
C GLY A 454 12.50 5.67 23.02
N TYR A 455 11.32 5.19 22.66
CA TYR A 455 10.37 4.56 23.55
C TYR A 455 10.08 3.09 23.17
N SER A 456 10.12 2.18 24.15
CA SER A 456 9.76 0.76 24.00
C SER A 456 8.31 0.56 24.39
N ALA A 457 7.41 0.65 23.41
CA ALA A 457 5.96 0.62 23.63
C ALA A 457 5.47 -0.61 24.42
N LEU A 458 5.84 -1.80 23.94
CA LEU A 458 5.52 -3.05 24.62
C LEU A 458 6.33 -3.26 25.90
N GLY A 459 7.57 -2.75 25.96
CA GLY A 459 8.43 -2.85 27.15
C GLY A 459 7.87 -2.08 28.35
N MET A 460 7.12 -0.99 28.12
CA MET A 460 6.47 -0.22 29.18
C MET A 460 5.04 -0.71 29.49
N HIS A 461 4.20 -0.94 28.47
CA HIS A 461 2.80 -1.32 28.70
C HIS A 461 2.59 -2.79 29.10
N LEU A 462 3.62 -3.64 28.91
CA LEU A 462 3.67 -5.01 29.44
C LEU A 462 4.69 -5.15 30.58
N ASN A 463 5.10 -4.04 31.21
CA ASN A 463 6.09 -4.06 32.31
C ASN A 463 5.51 -4.74 33.56
N LYS A 464 6.16 -5.82 34.01
CA LYS A 464 5.77 -6.58 35.22
C LYS A 464 5.88 -5.77 36.51
N ALA A 465 6.81 -4.81 36.60
CA ALA A 465 6.91 -3.93 37.76
C ALA A 465 5.72 -2.95 37.86
N THR A 466 5.03 -2.68 36.75
CA THR A 466 3.81 -1.86 36.74
C THR A 466 2.55 -2.72 36.86
N TYR A 467 2.46 -3.82 36.12
CA TYR A 467 1.21 -4.58 35.94
C TYR A 467 1.23 -5.97 36.61
N GLY A 468 2.27 -6.32 37.36
CA GLY A 468 2.44 -7.63 37.99
C GLY A 468 2.90 -8.72 37.01
N GLU A 469 3.14 -9.92 37.54
CA GLU A 469 3.67 -11.06 36.76
C GLU A 469 2.78 -11.47 35.57
N ASP A 470 1.48 -11.18 35.64
CA ASP A 470 0.50 -11.46 34.58
C ASP A 470 0.33 -10.30 33.57
N ALA A 471 1.32 -9.41 33.45
CA ALA A 471 1.28 -8.25 32.55
C ALA A 471 0.95 -8.61 31.08
N GLU A 472 1.31 -9.81 30.59
CA GLU A 472 1.00 -10.23 29.22
C GLU A 472 -0.40 -10.88 29.08
N VAL A 473 -1.14 -11.04 30.19
CA VAL A 473 -2.52 -11.54 30.22
C VAL A 473 -3.52 -10.38 30.15
N PHE A 474 -4.53 -10.52 29.28
CA PHE A 474 -5.68 -9.63 29.20
C PHE A 474 -6.62 -9.87 30.39
N ARG A 475 -6.53 -9.03 31.43
CA ARG A 475 -7.35 -9.16 32.66
C ARG A 475 -7.91 -7.80 33.09
N PRO A 476 -9.08 -7.38 32.56
CA PRO A 476 -9.73 -6.12 32.92
C PRO A 476 -9.94 -5.91 34.43
N GLU A 477 -10.10 -6.99 35.21
CA GLU A 477 -10.17 -6.92 36.68
C GLU A 477 -8.96 -6.23 37.33
N ARG A 478 -7.81 -6.06 36.66
CA ARG A 478 -6.67 -5.30 37.22
C ARG A 478 -6.99 -3.81 37.46
N TRP A 479 -8.03 -3.28 36.81
CA TRP A 479 -8.46 -1.89 36.95
C TRP A 479 -9.51 -1.70 38.06
N LEU A 480 -9.94 -2.79 38.71
CA LEU A 480 -10.99 -2.85 39.72
C LEU A 480 -10.42 -3.45 41.02
N ILE A 481 -9.33 -2.85 41.52
CA ILE A 481 -8.63 -3.25 42.74
C ILE A 481 -8.73 -2.15 43.80
N ASP A 482 -8.76 -2.54 45.08
CA ASP A 482 -8.86 -1.60 46.21
C ASP A 482 -7.55 -0.83 46.49
N ASP A 483 -6.41 -1.30 45.96
CA ASP A 483 -5.12 -0.60 46.05
C ASP A 483 -5.12 0.62 45.12
N LYS A 484 -5.46 1.77 45.71
CA LYS A 484 -5.59 3.06 45.00
C LYS A 484 -4.25 3.59 44.50
N ASP A 485 -3.15 3.31 45.17
CA ASP A 485 -1.83 3.80 44.78
C ASP A 485 -1.27 2.97 43.62
N HIS A 486 -1.44 1.64 43.66
CA HIS A 486 -1.11 0.77 42.53
C HIS A 486 -2.02 1.05 41.32
N LEU A 487 -3.33 1.25 41.53
CA LEU A 487 -4.27 1.60 40.47
C LEU A 487 -3.95 2.96 39.85
N ALA A 488 -3.62 3.99 40.66
CA ALA A 488 -3.19 5.29 40.17
C ALA A 488 -1.87 5.19 39.37
N ASN A 489 -0.93 4.37 39.82
CA ASN A 489 0.31 4.11 39.10
C ASN A 489 0.06 3.43 37.73
N MET A 490 -0.68 2.31 37.72
CA MET A 490 -1.05 1.60 36.49
C MET A 490 -1.79 2.51 35.50
N THR A 491 -2.66 3.39 36.01
CA THR A 491 -3.43 4.38 35.24
C THR A 491 -2.51 5.43 34.62
N ARG A 492 -1.63 6.05 35.41
CA ARG A 492 -0.61 7.02 34.93
C ARG A 492 0.25 6.42 33.83
N VAL A 493 0.71 5.18 33.99
CA VAL A 493 1.54 4.50 32.98
C VAL A 493 0.73 4.16 31.73
N ASN A 494 -0.53 3.77 31.86
CA ASN A 494 -1.40 3.46 30.72
C ASN A 494 -1.82 4.71 29.92
N ASP A 495 -2.06 5.84 30.59
CA ASP A 495 -2.39 7.11 29.92
C ASP A 495 -1.28 7.57 28.94
N LEU A 496 -0.03 7.11 29.12
CA LEU A 496 1.09 7.36 28.20
C LEU A 496 0.92 6.74 26.81
N ILE A 497 -0.07 5.84 26.59
CA ILE A 497 -0.50 5.42 25.23
C ILE A 497 -0.85 6.66 24.38
N PHE A 498 -1.46 7.66 25.02
CA PHE A 498 -1.80 8.93 24.40
C PHE A 498 -0.69 9.99 24.53
N GLY A 499 0.55 9.60 24.87
CA GLY A 499 1.67 10.51 25.11
C GLY A 499 1.49 11.38 26.36
N TYR A 500 2.43 12.30 26.57
CA TYR A 500 2.50 13.12 27.79
C TYR A 500 2.90 14.57 27.52
N GLY A 501 2.60 15.44 28.48
CA GLY A 501 3.03 16.84 28.53
C GLY A 501 2.82 17.60 27.22
N ARG A 502 3.91 18.09 26.63
CA ARG A 502 3.89 18.84 25.36
C ARG A 502 3.25 18.03 24.22
N TRP A 503 3.55 16.73 24.19
CA TRP A 503 3.33 15.84 23.04
C TRP A 503 2.08 14.95 23.18
N LYS A 504 1.23 15.19 24.18
CA LYS A 504 0.00 14.42 24.41
C LYS A 504 -0.93 14.47 23.18
N CYS A 505 -1.56 13.36 22.82
CA CYS A 505 -2.47 13.25 21.68
C CYS A 505 -3.61 14.29 21.76
N LEU A 506 -3.88 14.97 20.64
CA LEU A 506 -5.04 15.88 20.53
C LEU A 506 -6.35 15.10 20.43
N GLY A 507 -6.37 14.00 19.66
CA GLY A 507 -7.55 13.17 19.42
C GLY A 507 -7.95 12.23 20.56
N GLN A 508 -7.34 12.28 21.76
CA GLN A 508 -7.64 11.32 22.84
C GLN A 508 -9.15 11.25 23.16
N THR A 509 -9.82 12.40 23.27
CA THR A 509 -11.25 12.47 23.59
C THR A 509 -12.10 11.84 22.47
N VAL A 510 -11.80 12.19 21.21
CA VAL A 510 -12.49 11.67 20.02
C VAL A 510 -12.37 10.14 19.97
N ALA A 511 -11.15 9.62 20.06
CA ALA A 511 -10.87 8.19 19.97
C ALA A 511 -11.51 7.41 21.13
N LEU A 512 -11.53 7.93 22.36
CA LEU A 512 -12.17 7.22 23.48
C LEU A 512 -13.70 7.19 23.36
N ILE A 513 -14.34 8.24 22.86
CA ILE A 513 -15.78 8.25 22.55
C ILE A 513 -16.09 7.22 21.45
N GLU A 514 -15.33 7.26 20.36
CA GLU A 514 -15.48 6.40 19.18
C GLU A 514 -15.25 4.92 19.52
N ILE A 515 -14.15 4.59 20.21
CA ILE A 515 -13.86 3.23 20.71
C ILE A 515 -14.98 2.79 21.65
N GLY A 516 -15.33 3.61 22.64
CA GLY A 516 -16.32 3.27 23.65
C GLY A 516 -17.67 2.90 23.02
N LYS A 517 -18.24 3.84 22.25
CA LYS A 517 -19.53 3.63 21.57
C LYS A 517 -19.47 2.43 20.64
N THR A 518 -18.40 2.25 19.85
CA THR A 518 -18.28 1.10 18.95
C THR A 518 -18.27 -0.23 19.69
N ILE A 519 -17.57 -0.36 20.81
CA ILE A 519 -17.52 -1.61 21.59
C ILE A 519 -18.85 -1.90 22.28
N PHE A 520 -19.45 -0.90 22.93
CA PHE A 520 -20.77 -1.06 23.56
C PHE A 520 -21.84 -1.45 22.53
N GLU A 521 -21.90 -0.74 21.41
CA GLU A 521 -22.90 -0.94 20.37
C GLU A 521 -22.69 -2.24 19.60
N ALA A 522 -21.45 -2.68 19.37
CA ALA A 522 -21.18 -3.98 18.76
C ALA A 522 -21.76 -5.13 19.60
N LEU A 523 -21.52 -5.14 20.92
CA LEU A 523 -21.98 -6.20 21.83
C LEU A 523 -23.48 -6.09 22.16
N ARG A 524 -24.05 -4.88 22.24
CA ARG A 524 -25.51 -4.71 22.47
C ARG A 524 -26.36 -5.22 21.29
N ASN A 525 -25.82 -5.25 20.07
CA ASN A 525 -26.62 -5.51 18.85
C ASN A 525 -26.39 -6.89 18.21
N PHE A 526 -25.28 -7.59 18.47
CA PHE A 526 -24.92 -8.82 17.76
C PHE A 526 -24.13 -9.81 18.62
N ASP A 527 -24.29 -11.10 18.33
CA ASP A 527 -23.39 -12.16 18.78
C ASP A 527 -22.21 -12.32 17.82
N TRP A 528 -20.99 -12.42 18.36
CA TRP A 528 -19.74 -12.38 17.60
C TRP A 528 -18.91 -13.65 17.74
N ALA A 529 -18.38 -14.16 16.63
CA ALA A 529 -17.47 -15.31 16.61
C ALA A 529 -16.26 -15.10 15.68
N LEU A 530 -15.12 -15.70 16.05
CA LEU A 530 -13.92 -15.79 15.20
C LEU A 530 -14.15 -16.90 14.15
N ALA A 531 -14.23 -16.56 12.87
CA ALA A 531 -14.35 -17.58 11.81
C ALA A 531 -13.04 -18.37 11.59
N ASN A 532 -11.91 -17.87 12.11
CA ASN A 532 -10.66 -18.61 12.24
C ASN A 532 -10.00 -18.30 13.61
N PRO A 533 -10.24 -19.11 14.66
CA PRO A 533 -9.64 -18.89 15.98
C PRO A 533 -8.12 -19.10 16.04
N GLU A 534 -7.53 -19.92 15.15
CA GLU A 534 -6.09 -20.20 15.15
C GLU A 534 -5.25 -19.06 14.54
N GLN A 535 -5.78 -18.41 13.49
CA GLN A 535 -5.15 -17.27 12.81
C GLN A 535 -6.20 -16.15 12.60
N PRO A 536 -6.66 -15.48 13.68
CA PRO A 536 -7.73 -14.49 13.61
C PRO A 536 -7.36 -13.24 12.79
N TRP A 537 -6.06 -12.97 12.63
CA TRP A 537 -5.52 -12.05 11.62
C TRP A 537 -4.04 -12.31 11.36
N ARG A 538 -3.49 -11.64 10.35
CA ARG A 538 -2.07 -11.37 10.20
C ARG A 538 -1.83 -9.87 10.34
N ARG A 539 -0.84 -9.46 11.14
CA ARG A 539 -0.46 -8.05 11.32
C ARG A 539 1.02 -7.79 11.03
N LYS A 540 1.33 -6.60 10.51
CA LYS A 540 2.69 -6.07 10.29
C LYS A 540 2.80 -4.69 10.94
N ASN A 541 3.90 -4.39 11.61
CA ASN A 541 4.19 -3.03 12.08
C ASN A 541 4.79 -2.21 10.93
N VAL A 542 4.07 -1.19 10.49
CA VAL A 542 4.52 -0.24 9.46
C VAL A 542 4.50 1.16 10.09
N ASN A 543 5.68 1.75 10.29
CA ASN A 543 5.85 3.04 10.96
C ASN A 543 5.14 3.15 12.34
N GLY A 544 5.08 2.04 13.08
CA GLY A 544 4.44 1.94 14.39
C GLY A 544 2.94 1.64 14.37
N LEU A 545 2.29 1.66 13.21
CA LEU A 545 0.89 1.29 13.04
C LEU A 545 0.78 -0.17 12.57
N PHE A 546 -0.36 -0.81 12.82
CA PHE A 546 -0.58 -2.20 12.39
C PHE A 546 -1.39 -2.26 11.10
N ALA A 547 -0.75 -2.69 10.01
CA ALA A 547 -1.46 -3.13 8.80
C ALA A 547 -1.94 -4.57 9.00
N PHE A 548 -3.22 -4.84 8.71
CA PHE A 548 -3.89 -6.11 8.98
C PHE A 548 -4.34 -6.82 7.69
N THR A 549 -4.26 -8.14 7.63
CA THR A 549 -4.85 -8.94 6.55
C THR A 549 -5.47 -10.26 7.05
N GLY A 550 -6.56 -10.69 6.39
CA GLY A 550 -7.13 -12.05 6.54
C GLY A 550 -8.15 -12.26 7.67
N SER A 551 -8.77 -11.20 8.17
CA SER A 551 -9.61 -11.16 9.38
C SER A 551 -11.10 -11.45 9.14
N ALA A 552 -11.45 -12.69 8.75
CA ALA A 552 -12.85 -13.11 8.67
C ALA A 552 -13.46 -13.36 10.06
N LEU A 553 -14.59 -12.69 10.36
CA LEU A 553 -15.47 -12.99 11.49
C LEU A 553 -16.84 -13.47 11.00
N SER A 554 -17.58 -14.14 11.87
CA SER A 554 -19.00 -14.42 11.67
C SER A 554 -19.83 -13.75 12.78
N THR A 555 -21.03 -13.31 12.41
CA THR A 555 -22.00 -12.68 13.32
C THR A 555 -23.37 -13.29 13.12
N ALA A 556 -24.01 -13.71 14.20
CA ALA A 556 -25.39 -14.20 14.21
C ALA A 556 -26.29 -13.21 14.97
N ARG A 557 -27.61 -13.39 14.87
CA ARG A 557 -28.59 -12.64 15.66
C ARG A 557 -29.53 -13.63 16.35
N SER A 558 -29.48 -13.67 17.67
CA SER A 558 -30.47 -14.37 18.48
C SER A 558 -31.82 -13.63 18.46
N ASP A 559 -32.81 -14.19 17.78
CA ASP A 559 -34.22 -13.77 17.85
C ASP A 559 -35.12 -14.96 17.43
N SER A 560 -35.08 -16.07 18.19
CA SER A 560 -36.16 -17.10 18.35
C SER A 560 -35.72 -18.51 18.81
N ILE A 561 -34.42 -18.80 18.98
CA ILE A 561 -33.92 -20.17 19.23
C ILE A 561 -33.39 -20.37 20.66
N ASN A 562 -33.63 -21.56 21.23
CA ASN A 562 -33.26 -21.95 22.60
C ASN A 562 -31.72 -22.04 22.78
N PRO A 563 -31.15 -21.66 23.94
CA PRO A 563 -29.69 -21.60 24.16
C PRO A 563 -29.05 -22.98 24.42
N LYS A 564 -29.34 -23.98 23.58
CA LYS A 564 -28.81 -25.35 23.68
C LYS A 564 -28.29 -25.95 22.38
N GLU A 565 -28.62 -25.38 21.22
CA GLU A 565 -28.30 -26.00 19.91
C GLU A 565 -27.49 -25.04 19.02
N VAL A 566 -26.26 -24.73 19.45
CA VAL A 566 -25.22 -24.20 18.55
C VAL A 566 -24.17 -25.29 18.34
N VAL A 567 -24.27 -25.99 17.21
CA VAL A 567 -23.49 -27.20 16.93
C VAL A 567 -22.08 -26.85 16.44
N PHE A 568 -21.08 -27.21 17.25
CA PHE A 568 -19.70 -27.42 16.77
C PHE A 568 -19.61 -28.76 16.02
N LEU A 569 -18.76 -28.83 14.98
CA LEU A 569 -17.97 -29.99 14.47
C LEU A 569 -17.49 -29.66 13.02
N ASP A 570 -16.49 -30.30 12.41
CA ASP A 570 -15.70 -31.46 12.84
C ASP A 570 -14.18 -31.30 12.58
N ILE A 571 -13.36 -32.12 13.24
CA ILE A 571 -11.91 -32.22 13.11
C ILE A 571 -11.55 -33.56 12.47
N SER A 572 -11.12 -33.59 11.20
CA SER A 572 -10.47 -34.77 10.63
C SER A 572 -8.96 -34.69 10.82
N SER A 573 -8.38 -35.74 11.42
CA SER A 573 -7.00 -35.71 11.92
C SER A 573 -5.98 -36.26 10.92
N ARG A 574 -4.74 -35.77 11.02
CA ARG A 574 -3.53 -36.59 10.89
C ARG A 574 -2.37 -35.99 11.67
N VAL A 575 -1.96 -36.69 12.73
CA VAL A 575 -0.82 -36.32 13.56
C VAL A 575 0.48 -36.72 12.87
N ALA A 576 1.43 -35.79 12.77
CA ALA A 576 2.84 -36.08 12.52
C ALA A 576 3.71 -35.05 13.25
N GLN A 577 4.26 -35.43 14.41
CA GLN A 577 5.26 -34.64 15.13
C GLN A 577 6.61 -34.71 14.41
N VAL A 578 7.24 -33.57 14.09
CA VAL A 578 8.69 -33.47 13.91
C VAL A 578 9.20 -32.16 14.50
N GLY A 579 9.93 -32.24 15.61
CA GLY A 579 10.70 -31.13 16.16
C GLY A 579 12.01 -30.89 15.38
N PRO A 580 12.63 -29.70 15.49
CA PRO A 580 13.72 -29.30 14.61
C PRO A 580 15.09 -29.90 14.98
N THR A 581 15.89 -30.30 13.98
CA THR A 581 17.36 -30.45 14.10
C THR A 581 18.06 -30.38 12.74
N LEU A 582 19.27 -29.79 12.79
CA LEU A 582 20.30 -29.54 11.77
C LEU A 582 20.27 -30.31 10.43
N LEU A 583 20.65 -29.59 9.37
CA LEU A 583 21.78 -30.01 8.53
C LEU A 583 22.79 -28.86 8.35
N LEU A 584 23.99 -29.03 8.92
CA LEU A 584 25.19 -28.26 8.59
C LEU A 584 26.34 -29.24 8.30
N ARG A 585 27.04 -29.02 7.18
CA ARG A 585 28.36 -29.61 6.84
C ARG A 585 29.18 -28.54 6.13
N GLY A 586 30.44 -28.27 6.49
CA GLY A 586 31.18 -28.78 7.65
C GLY A 586 32.68 -28.43 7.62
N ALA A 587 33.42 -29.01 8.58
CA ALA A 587 34.88 -28.95 8.81
C ALA A 587 35.43 -27.69 9.51
N ARG A 588 36.34 -27.80 10.49
CA ARG A 588 36.89 -28.99 11.21
C ARG A 588 37.36 -28.61 12.64
N SER A 589 37.66 -29.61 13.46
CA SER A 589 38.18 -29.59 14.85
C SER A 589 39.60 -28.97 14.97
N ILE A 590 40.26 -28.74 16.12
CA ILE A 590 40.41 -29.55 17.38
C ILE A 590 40.58 -28.65 18.67
N PRO A 591 41.05 -29.08 19.88
CA PRO A 591 40.21 -29.16 21.10
C PRO A 591 40.51 -28.14 22.24
N GLN A 592 40.00 -28.43 23.45
CA GLN A 592 39.89 -27.56 24.64
C GLN A 592 40.99 -27.71 25.72
N VAL A 593 41.05 -26.70 26.63
CA VAL A 593 41.42 -26.79 28.08
C VAL A 593 42.93 -26.97 28.39
N PRO A 594 43.50 -26.43 29.50
CA PRO A 594 42.88 -26.04 30.78
C PRO A 594 43.08 -24.57 31.24
N ARG A 595 42.75 -24.29 32.52
CA ARG A 595 42.76 -22.99 33.22
C ARG A 595 44.06 -22.73 34.03
N THR A 596 44.09 -21.53 34.65
CA THR A 596 44.70 -21.15 35.96
C THR A 596 46.18 -20.72 36.07
N CYS A 597 46.33 -19.44 36.48
CA CYS A 597 47.20 -18.93 37.55
C CYS A 597 48.75 -18.89 37.43
N PHE A 598 49.27 -17.69 37.18
CA PHE A 598 50.22 -16.97 38.06
C PHE A 598 49.64 -15.55 38.27
N VAL A 599 49.47 -14.92 39.45
CA VAL A 599 49.99 -15.01 40.84
C VAL A 599 51.24 -14.15 41.11
N LEU A 600 51.00 -13.00 41.78
CA LEU A 600 51.96 -12.05 42.39
C LEU A 600 52.94 -11.36 41.41
N GLY A 601 53.48 -10.16 41.64
CA GLY A 601 53.42 -9.17 42.75
C GLY A 601 54.64 -8.24 42.64
N SER A 602 54.77 -7.07 43.30
CA SER A 602 53.86 -6.31 44.18
C SER A 602 54.46 -4.94 44.56
N LYS A 603 53.64 -3.89 44.74
CA LYS A 603 53.94 -2.60 45.43
C LYS A 603 55.02 -1.72 44.73
N ALA A 604 55.21 -0.42 45.03
CA ALA A 604 54.67 0.53 46.02
C ALA A 604 53.98 1.73 45.31
N MET A 605 52.97 2.45 45.84
CA MET A 605 52.98 3.44 46.95
C MET A 605 54.03 4.56 46.78
N ALA A 606 53.70 5.86 46.92
CA ALA A 606 52.43 6.56 47.20
C ALA A 606 52.49 8.06 46.78
N ASP A 607 51.42 8.83 47.01
CA ASP A 607 51.33 10.23 47.53
C ASP A 607 52.26 11.36 47.02
N THR A 608 51.89 12.65 46.96
CA THR A 608 50.65 13.44 47.22
C THR A 608 50.67 14.76 46.37
N PRO A 609 49.63 15.63 46.36
CA PRO A 609 49.43 16.63 45.29
C PRO A 609 49.86 18.08 45.65
N SER A 610 49.20 19.07 45.00
CA SER A 610 49.49 20.52 44.91
C SER A 610 50.52 20.86 43.81
N TYR A 611 50.54 22.05 43.20
CA TYR A 611 49.84 23.31 43.54
C TYR A 611 49.41 24.09 42.27
N LEU A 612 48.62 25.15 42.48
CA LEU A 612 48.14 26.08 41.45
C LEU A 612 49.27 26.92 40.84
N THR A 613 49.11 27.35 39.58
CA THR A 613 49.43 28.75 39.21
C THR A 613 48.64 29.21 37.99
N THR A 614 48.23 30.48 38.01
CA THR A 614 47.31 31.11 37.05
C THR A 614 48.02 32.05 36.08
N LYS A 615 47.40 32.29 34.91
CA LYS A 615 47.22 33.66 34.38
C LYS A 615 46.24 33.73 33.18
N ALA A 616 45.81 34.97 32.91
CA ALA A 616 44.93 35.43 31.83
C ALA A 616 43.44 35.02 31.91
N GLY A 617 42.59 35.91 31.39
CA GLY A 617 41.12 35.81 31.38
C GLY A 617 40.48 37.16 30.99
N LYS A 618 39.19 37.31 31.30
CA LYS A 618 38.26 38.45 31.07
C LYS A 618 37.40 38.44 29.80
N TYR A 619 36.13 38.82 30.04
CA TYR A 619 35.04 39.15 29.11
C TYR A 619 34.44 37.99 28.29
N ALA A 620 33.14 37.96 28.00
CA ALA A 620 32.14 39.02 28.13
C ALA A 620 30.91 38.68 29.01
N LEU A 621 30.24 39.73 29.50
CA LEU A 621 28.88 39.73 30.04
C LEU A 621 27.86 39.65 28.87
N GLY A 622 26.59 39.28 29.07
CA GLY A 622 25.90 38.92 30.30
C GLY A 622 24.40 38.67 30.01
N ALA A 623 23.57 38.46 31.03
CA ALA A 623 22.13 38.21 30.88
C ALA A 623 21.29 38.72 32.05
N TYR A 624 19.99 38.92 31.77
CA TYR A 624 18.88 39.26 32.69
C TYR A 624 18.81 40.69 33.26
N ARG A 625 17.58 41.03 33.70
CA ARG A 625 17.10 42.36 34.12
C ARG A 625 17.04 42.47 35.65
N GLY A 626 17.25 43.67 36.19
CA GLY A 626 16.91 44.11 37.55
C GLY A 626 16.51 45.61 37.54
N PRO A 627 15.68 46.10 38.48
CA PRO A 627 14.95 47.37 38.31
C PRO A 627 15.50 48.58 39.12
N LEU A 628 14.86 49.75 38.87
CA LEU A 628 14.98 51.05 39.60
C LEU A 628 16.27 51.88 39.27
N GLU A 629 16.29 53.22 39.26
CA GLU A 629 15.23 54.24 39.48
C GLU A 629 15.44 55.55 38.66
N GLN A 630 14.86 56.69 39.09
CA GLN A 630 14.60 57.92 38.30
C GLN A 630 15.69 59.02 38.34
N GLN A 631 15.81 59.79 37.25
CA GLN A 631 15.93 61.28 37.12
C GLN A 631 16.26 61.60 35.64
N HIS A 632 15.64 62.51 34.87
CA HIS A 632 15.16 63.91 34.96
C HIS A 632 15.99 64.85 34.05
N GLY A 633 15.31 65.58 33.15
CA GLY A 633 15.83 66.60 32.22
C GLY A 633 16.55 66.07 30.97
N ASP A 634 16.69 66.81 29.87
CA ASP A 634 15.86 67.87 29.24
C ASP A 634 16.45 68.15 27.82
N GLY A 635 15.69 68.80 26.93
CA GLY A 635 16.17 69.69 25.87
C GLY A 635 17.33 69.27 24.94
N SER A 636 17.00 68.81 23.72
CA SER A 636 17.38 69.51 22.47
C SER A 636 16.93 68.77 21.20
N GLN A 637 16.83 69.51 20.10
CA GLN A 637 16.55 69.01 18.74
C GLN A 637 17.78 69.19 17.82
N VAL A 638 17.64 68.70 16.59
CA VAL A 638 18.44 69.03 15.39
C VAL A 638 19.81 68.32 15.23
N ALA A 639 19.80 67.29 14.40
CA ALA A 639 20.72 67.15 13.28
C ALA A 639 19.98 66.49 12.11
N HIS A 640 20.30 66.86 10.86
CA HIS A 640 19.60 66.36 9.67
C HIS A 640 20.05 64.95 9.27
N VAL A 641 19.16 64.25 8.55
CA VAL A 641 19.51 63.02 7.80
C VAL A 641 20.40 63.38 6.62
N GLU A 642 21.48 62.63 6.44
CA GLU A 642 22.11 62.45 5.13
C GLU A 642 22.19 60.93 4.83
N LEU A 643 21.92 60.56 3.58
CA LEU A 643 21.81 59.16 3.15
C LEU A 643 23.17 58.63 2.70
N THR A 644 23.67 57.60 3.38
CA THR A 644 24.73 56.73 2.85
C THR A 644 24.17 55.33 2.64
N GLU A 645 24.32 54.78 1.44
CA GLU A 645 23.69 53.52 1.04
C GLU A 645 24.13 52.34 1.94
N SER A 646 23.16 51.58 2.44
CA SER A 646 23.41 50.29 3.07
C SER A 646 23.81 49.26 2.01
N SER A 647 25.09 49.24 1.64
CA SER A 647 25.66 48.33 0.65
C SER A 647 25.57 46.86 1.08
N THR A 648 24.40 46.25 0.81
CA THR A 648 24.09 44.85 1.13
C THR A 648 25.12 43.91 0.49
N LEU A 649 25.98 43.30 1.31
CA LEU A 649 27.04 42.41 0.87
C LEU A 649 26.46 41.11 0.28
N LYS A 650 26.26 41.11 -1.05
CA LYS A 650 25.68 40.01 -1.84
C LYS A 650 26.29 38.65 -1.48
N GLY A 651 25.46 37.71 -1.03
CA GLY A 651 25.88 36.43 -0.42
C GLY A 651 26.77 35.54 -1.30
N ASN A 652 26.71 35.70 -2.62
CA ASN A 652 27.49 34.94 -3.61
C ASN A 652 29.02 35.06 -3.40
N GLY A 653 29.49 36.11 -2.72
CA GLY A 653 30.92 36.33 -2.44
C GLY A 653 31.56 35.35 -1.44
N LYS A 654 30.78 34.57 -0.67
CA LYS A 654 31.31 33.47 0.17
C LYS A 654 31.35 32.15 -0.61
N ILE A 655 30.27 31.80 -1.31
CA ILE A 655 30.15 30.57 -2.10
C ILE A 655 31.21 30.52 -3.22
N ARG A 656 31.40 31.61 -3.98
CA ARG A 656 32.41 31.68 -5.05
C ARG A 656 33.83 31.43 -4.53
N ARG A 657 34.18 31.95 -3.35
CA ARG A 657 35.49 31.70 -2.71
C ARG A 657 35.64 30.26 -2.20
N HIS A 658 34.56 29.63 -1.74
CA HIS A 658 34.57 28.21 -1.35
C HIS A 658 34.76 27.30 -2.57
N TRP A 659 34.00 27.53 -3.65
CA TRP A 659 34.13 26.78 -4.90
C TRP A 659 35.53 26.91 -5.51
N ILE A 660 36.10 28.11 -5.62
CA ILE A 660 37.48 28.30 -6.11
C ILE A 660 38.50 27.56 -5.23
N ARG A 661 38.33 27.58 -3.90
CA ARG A 661 39.26 26.92 -2.95
C ARG A 661 39.22 25.40 -2.99
N PHE A 662 38.08 24.80 -3.36
CA PHE A 662 37.87 23.35 -3.34
C PHE A 662 37.54 22.75 -4.72
N TRP A 663 37.78 23.48 -5.82
CA TRP A 663 37.33 23.07 -7.16
C TRP A 663 37.89 21.69 -7.59
N CYS A 664 39.15 21.37 -7.28
CA CYS A 664 39.73 20.04 -7.53
C CYS A 664 39.02 18.93 -6.74
N CYS A 665 38.61 19.20 -5.49
CA CYS A 665 37.86 18.25 -4.66
C CYS A 665 36.45 18.02 -5.21
N TYR A 666 35.79 19.08 -5.71
CA TYR A 666 34.51 18.96 -6.40
C TYR A 666 34.65 18.29 -7.76
N LEU A 667 35.74 18.52 -8.49
CA LEU A 667 36.03 17.86 -9.77
C LEU A 667 36.23 16.35 -9.58
N ILE A 668 37.05 15.93 -8.60
CA ILE A 668 37.23 14.50 -8.28
C ILE A 668 35.96 13.90 -7.69
N GLY A 669 35.25 14.63 -6.82
CA GLY A 669 33.94 14.22 -6.32
C GLY A 669 32.93 14.02 -7.45
N ALA A 670 32.91 14.89 -8.45
CA ALA A 670 32.07 14.78 -9.64
C ALA A 670 32.52 13.65 -10.57
N ILE A 671 33.82 13.39 -10.73
CA ILE A 671 34.35 12.26 -11.51
C ILE A 671 33.99 10.92 -10.85
N ILE A 672 34.17 10.79 -9.54
CA ILE A 672 33.78 9.58 -8.78
C ILE A 672 32.26 9.43 -8.77
N PHE A 673 31.51 10.52 -8.56
CA PHE A 673 30.06 10.51 -8.66
C PHE A 673 29.63 10.05 -10.05
N LEU A 674 30.12 10.64 -11.14
CA LEU A 674 29.77 10.24 -12.51
C LEU A 674 30.22 8.80 -12.84
N ALA A 675 31.38 8.34 -12.35
CA ALA A 675 31.85 6.98 -12.56
C ALA A 675 30.97 5.91 -11.88
N ILE A 676 30.23 6.26 -10.82
CA ILE A 676 29.29 5.37 -10.13
C ILE A 676 27.85 5.61 -10.61
N PHE A 677 27.48 6.88 -10.79
CA PHE A 677 26.17 7.34 -11.19
C PHE A 677 25.87 7.04 -12.66
N LEU A 678 26.79 7.20 -13.60
CA LEU A 678 26.52 6.88 -15.00
C LEU A 678 26.18 5.39 -15.18
N PRO A 679 26.94 4.41 -14.65
CA PRO A 679 26.51 3.02 -14.64
C PRO A 679 25.15 2.82 -13.99
N LEU A 680 24.93 3.27 -12.75
CA LEU A 680 23.64 3.10 -12.06
C LEU A 680 22.47 3.76 -12.80
N PHE A 681 22.70 4.92 -13.41
CA PHE A 681 21.69 5.69 -14.12
C PHE A 681 21.28 4.99 -15.42
N PHE A 682 22.24 4.53 -16.21
CA PHE A 682 21.97 3.85 -17.48
C PHE A 682 21.56 2.38 -17.32
N THR A 683 22.05 1.64 -16.32
CA THR A 683 21.72 0.21 -16.15
C THR A 683 20.59 -0.06 -15.18
N VAL A 684 20.35 0.78 -14.16
CA VAL A 684 19.32 0.55 -13.14
C VAL A 684 18.19 1.59 -13.23
N ILE A 685 18.51 2.89 -13.14
CA ILE A 685 17.49 3.94 -13.03
C ILE A 685 16.70 4.08 -14.33
N ILE A 686 17.36 4.13 -15.49
CA ILE A 686 16.67 4.20 -16.79
C ILE A 686 15.83 2.94 -17.05
N GLN A 687 16.30 1.74 -16.66
CA GLN A 687 15.49 0.51 -16.78
C GLN A 687 14.25 0.60 -15.87
N ALA A 688 14.40 0.97 -14.60
CA ALA A 688 13.30 1.11 -13.66
C ALA A 688 12.28 2.19 -14.10
N ILE A 689 12.73 3.33 -14.61
CA ILE A 689 11.85 4.38 -15.17
C ILE A 689 11.13 3.87 -16.41
N SER A 690 11.82 3.18 -17.33
CA SER A 690 11.21 2.67 -18.56
C SER A 690 10.13 1.62 -18.28
N GLN A 691 10.41 0.72 -17.34
CA GLN A 691 9.46 -0.28 -16.85
C GLN A 691 8.27 0.40 -16.15
N ARG A 692 8.53 1.35 -15.23
CA ARG A 692 7.48 2.12 -14.53
C ARG A 692 6.56 2.88 -15.49
N VAL A 693 7.10 3.54 -16.53
CA VAL A 693 6.30 4.24 -17.55
C VAL A 693 5.32 3.28 -18.25
N ILE A 694 5.76 2.05 -18.55
CA ILE A 694 4.88 1.03 -19.14
C ILE A 694 3.91 0.45 -18.11
N ASP A 695 4.33 0.21 -16.87
CA ASP A 695 3.48 -0.31 -15.79
C ASP A 695 2.37 0.67 -15.38
N GLU A 696 2.63 1.98 -15.43
CA GLU A 696 1.66 3.04 -15.16
C GLU A 696 0.76 3.35 -16.37
N ALA A 697 1.24 3.13 -17.60
CA ALA A 697 0.46 3.46 -18.80
C ALA A 697 -0.87 2.69 -18.86
N SER A 698 -1.96 3.43 -19.05
CA SER A 698 -3.31 2.87 -19.09
C SER A 698 -3.62 2.32 -20.48
N LEU A 699 -3.96 1.03 -20.53
CA LEU A 699 -4.49 0.35 -21.70
C LEU A 699 -5.99 0.15 -21.53
N VAL A 700 -6.77 0.54 -22.53
CA VAL A 700 -8.21 0.30 -22.62
C VAL A 700 -8.49 -0.42 -23.93
N LEU A 701 -9.23 -1.53 -23.90
CA LEU A 701 -9.70 -2.18 -25.14
C LEU A 701 -10.75 -1.27 -25.78
N VAL A 702 -10.51 -0.84 -27.02
CA VAL A 702 -11.44 0.00 -27.81
C VAL A 702 -12.30 -0.88 -28.70
N GLU A 703 -11.67 -1.86 -29.35
CA GLU A 703 -12.32 -2.80 -30.25
C GLU A 703 -11.54 -4.12 -30.25
N ALA A 704 -12.24 -5.25 -30.32
CA ALA A 704 -11.67 -6.49 -30.84
C ALA A 704 -12.58 -7.07 -31.91
N LYS A 705 -12.01 -7.80 -32.87
CA LYS A 705 -12.74 -8.63 -33.83
C LYS A 705 -12.10 -10.01 -33.87
N VAL A 706 -12.89 -11.04 -33.58
CA VAL A 706 -12.52 -12.45 -33.77
C VAL A 706 -13.33 -12.93 -34.97
N MET A 707 -12.67 -13.01 -36.12
CA MET A 707 -13.26 -13.33 -37.42
C MET A 707 -12.69 -14.65 -37.97
N GLN A 708 -13.30 -15.20 -39.00
CA GLN A 708 -12.89 -16.43 -39.70
C GLN A 708 -12.48 -17.57 -38.76
N PRO A 709 -13.37 -18.04 -37.85
CA PRO A 709 -13.04 -19.11 -36.94
C PRO A 709 -12.65 -20.38 -37.69
N ARG A 710 -11.47 -20.93 -37.35
CA ARG A 710 -11.00 -22.26 -37.77
C ARG A 710 -10.67 -23.10 -36.52
N PRO A 711 -10.55 -24.42 -36.62
CA PRO A 711 -10.24 -25.27 -35.46
C PRO A 711 -8.93 -24.95 -34.73
N GLU A 712 -7.91 -24.41 -35.42
CA GLU A 712 -6.57 -24.11 -34.88
C GLU A 712 -6.16 -22.63 -35.01
N SER A 713 -7.01 -21.75 -35.54
CA SER A 713 -6.68 -20.34 -35.73
C SER A 713 -7.92 -19.44 -35.85
N VAL A 714 -7.71 -18.14 -35.65
CA VAL A 714 -8.71 -17.08 -35.89
C VAL A 714 -8.06 -15.91 -36.60
N LEU A 715 -8.83 -15.13 -37.35
CA LEU A 715 -8.42 -13.84 -37.89
C LEU A 715 -8.71 -12.76 -36.84
N LEU A 716 -7.66 -12.24 -36.20
CA LEU A 716 -7.76 -11.28 -35.10
C LEU A 716 -7.53 -9.84 -35.58
N SER A 717 -8.47 -8.97 -35.24
CA SER A 717 -8.17 -7.55 -35.01
C SER A 717 -8.30 -7.25 -33.52
N ILE A 718 -7.40 -6.44 -32.98
CA ILE A 718 -7.50 -5.93 -31.61
C ILE A 718 -6.90 -4.54 -31.56
N GLN A 719 -7.64 -3.55 -31.08
CA GLN A 719 -7.22 -2.16 -30.95
C GLN A 719 -7.40 -1.68 -29.51
N THR A 720 -6.30 -1.24 -28.92
CA THR A 720 -6.25 -0.71 -27.55
C THR A 720 -5.87 0.77 -27.57
N ALA A 721 -6.55 1.60 -26.79
CA ALA A 721 -6.10 2.95 -26.51
C ALA A 721 -5.01 2.89 -25.43
N LEU A 722 -3.82 3.35 -25.78
CA LEU A 722 -2.72 3.58 -24.85
C LEU A 722 -2.62 5.07 -24.54
N ARG A 723 -2.62 5.40 -23.25
CA ARG A 723 -2.24 6.72 -22.74
C ARG A 723 -0.97 6.59 -21.91
N LEU A 724 0.11 7.20 -22.38
CA LEU A 724 1.35 7.34 -21.63
C LEU A 724 1.23 8.45 -20.58
N GLY A 725 1.88 8.27 -19.43
CA GLY A 725 2.07 9.33 -18.42
C GLY A 725 3.16 10.34 -18.76
N VAL A 726 3.76 10.26 -19.95
CA VAL A 726 4.93 11.06 -20.36
C VAL A 726 4.74 11.70 -21.74
N ASN A 727 5.16 12.96 -21.89
CA ASN A 727 5.14 13.71 -23.16
C ASN A 727 6.39 13.45 -24.03
N VAL A 728 7.11 12.35 -23.81
CA VAL A 728 8.30 11.95 -24.58
C VAL A 728 7.89 10.90 -25.60
N PRO A 729 8.33 10.96 -26.87
CA PRO A 729 8.07 9.91 -27.84
C PRO A 729 8.71 8.59 -27.39
N VAL A 730 7.90 7.54 -27.36
CA VAL A 730 8.29 6.18 -26.95
C VAL A 730 8.25 5.27 -28.18
N ARG A 731 9.40 4.73 -28.59
CA ARG A 731 9.43 3.64 -29.58
C ARG A 731 9.46 2.29 -28.86
N LEU A 732 8.69 1.33 -29.35
CA LEU A 732 8.84 -0.09 -29.06
C LEU A 732 9.45 -0.80 -30.28
N ASP A 733 10.39 -1.72 -30.07
CA ASP A 733 10.77 -2.70 -31.09
C ASP A 733 9.66 -3.77 -31.25
N PRO A 734 9.60 -4.50 -32.38
CA PRO A 734 8.56 -5.50 -32.64
C PRO A 734 8.54 -6.57 -31.55
N ASN A 735 7.35 -7.03 -31.16
CA ASN A 735 7.21 -8.01 -30.08
C ASN A 735 6.03 -8.98 -30.26
N VAL A 736 6.12 -10.09 -29.52
CA VAL A 736 5.02 -11.04 -29.38
C VAL A 736 4.38 -10.84 -28.02
N LEU A 737 3.08 -10.51 -28.00
CA LEU A 737 2.25 -10.54 -26.81
C LEU A 737 1.48 -11.86 -26.76
N HIS A 738 1.67 -12.58 -25.66
CA HIS A 738 0.96 -13.79 -25.32
C HIS A 738 -0.30 -13.41 -24.55
N LEU A 739 -1.48 -13.70 -25.12
CA LEU A 739 -2.75 -13.56 -24.42
C LEU A 739 -3.04 -14.84 -23.62
N PHE A 740 -3.37 -14.68 -22.34
CA PHE A 740 -3.47 -15.79 -21.38
C PHE A 740 -4.51 -15.47 -20.28
N ASN A 741 -4.86 -16.47 -19.47
CA ASN A 741 -5.71 -16.29 -18.29
C ASN A 741 -4.92 -16.51 -16.99
N ASN A 742 -4.85 -15.49 -16.12
CA ASN A 742 -4.20 -15.60 -14.79
C ASN A 742 -4.89 -16.64 -13.88
N ASP A 743 -6.16 -16.96 -14.10
CA ASP A 743 -6.94 -17.85 -13.23
C ASP A 743 -6.63 -19.36 -13.48
N GLN A 744 -5.73 -19.66 -14.42
CA GLN A 744 -5.27 -21.01 -14.78
C GLN A 744 -3.82 -21.26 -14.34
N PRO A 745 -3.49 -22.41 -13.72
CA PRO A 745 -2.12 -22.75 -13.32
C PRO A 745 -1.27 -23.15 -14.53
N GLY A 746 -0.02 -22.66 -14.57
CA GLY A 746 0.87 -22.81 -15.73
C GLY A 746 0.72 -21.64 -16.73
N ASN A 747 1.59 -21.59 -17.73
CA ASN A 747 1.66 -20.44 -18.65
C ASN A 747 0.61 -20.55 -19.77
N SER A 748 -0.66 -20.38 -19.40
CA SER A 748 -1.91 -20.62 -20.13
C SER A 748 -2.16 -19.71 -21.36
N THR A 749 -1.15 -19.51 -22.20
CA THR A 749 -1.27 -18.73 -23.45
C THR A 749 -2.31 -19.38 -24.36
N TYR A 750 -3.41 -18.67 -24.64
CA TYR A 750 -4.47 -19.09 -25.56
C TYR A 750 -4.29 -18.56 -26.99
N LEU A 751 -3.64 -17.41 -27.15
CA LEU A 751 -3.42 -16.76 -28.46
C LEU A 751 -2.14 -15.93 -28.44
N LYS A 752 -1.51 -15.71 -29.60
CA LYS A 752 -0.37 -14.78 -29.78
C LYS A 752 -0.73 -13.63 -30.71
N VAL A 753 -0.36 -12.42 -30.29
CA VAL A 753 -0.44 -11.17 -31.06
C VAL A 753 0.98 -10.73 -31.40
N TYR A 754 1.24 -10.49 -32.69
CA TYR A 754 2.53 -10.07 -33.22
C TYR A 754 2.45 -8.58 -33.58
N ASN A 755 3.10 -7.72 -32.81
CA ASN A 755 3.10 -6.27 -33.05
C ASN A 755 4.39 -5.83 -33.75
N ASP A 756 4.25 -4.97 -34.75
CA ASP A 756 5.36 -4.29 -35.40
C ASP A 756 5.99 -3.20 -34.51
N ALA A 757 7.13 -2.66 -34.96
CA ALA A 757 7.77 -1.52 -34.31
C ALA A 757 6.87 -0.28 -34.39
N ILE A 758 6.46 0.26 -33.23
CA ILE A 758 5.58 1.42 -33.14
C ILE A 758 6.24 2.58 -32.41
N VAL A 759 5.99 3.80 -32.86
CA VAL A 759 6.40 5.05 -32.19
C VAL A 759 5.15 5.74 -31.66
N ILE A 760 5.11 5.91 -30.34
CA ILE A 760 3.95 6.37 -29.58
C ILE A 760 4.19 7.82 -29.17
N HIS A 761 3.23 8.70 -29.50
CA HIS A 761 3.26 10.12 -29.18
C HIS A 761 2.07 10.47 -28.27
N GLY A 762 2.26 10.41 -26.95
CA GLY A 762 1.23 10.75 -25.96
C GLY A 762 0.08 9.74 -25.89
N ASN A 763 -1.07 10.07 -26.48
CA ASN A 763 -2.21 9.16 -26.66
C ASN A 763 -2.10 8.51 -28.05
N ALA A 764 -2.09 7.18 -28.12
CA ALA A 764 -2.11 6.46 -29.39
C ALA A 764 -2.99 5.21 -29.29
N SER A 765 -3.49 4.70 -30.41
CA SER A 765 -4.04 3.34 -30.45
C SER A 765 -2.96 2.36 -30.88
N ILE A 766 -2.76 1.29 -30.11
CA ILE A 766 -1.90 0.16 -30.47
C ILE A 766 -2.77 -1.05 -30.75
N GLY A 767 -2.49 -1.75 -31.85
CA GLY A 767 -3.27 -2.91 -32.25
C GLY A 767 -2.75 -3.59 -33.50
N VAL A 768 -3.33 -4.75 -33.78
CA VAL A 768 -3.21 -5.46 -35.06
C VAL A 768 -4.57 -5.51 -35.73
N GLN A 769 -4.58 -5.61 -37.07
CA GLN A 769 -5.81 -5.72 -37.86
C GLN A 769 -5.66 -6.88 -38.84
N ASN A 770 -6.68 -7.74 -38.93
CA ASN A 770 -6.73 -8.90 -39.82
C ASN A 770 -5.48 -9.81 -39.73
N GLN A 771 -4.99 -10.06 -38.51
CA GLN A 771 -3.83 -10.91 -38.25
C GLN A 771 -4.27 -12.38 -38.10
N PRO A 772 -3.75 -13.33 -38.91
CA PRO A 772 -3.96 -14.75 -38.65
C PRO A 772 -3.23 -15.16 -37.38
N SER A 773 -3.99 -15.47 -36.33
CA SER A 773 -3.47 -15.84 -35.01
C SER A 773 -3.75 -17.32 -34.70
N PRO A 774 -2.72 -18.17 -34.59
CA PRO A 774 -2.87 -19.52 -34.08
C PRO A 774 -3.37 -19.52 -32.64
N ILE A 775 -4.32 -20.40 -32.33
CA ILE A 775 -4.88 -20.59 -30.99
C ILE A 775 -4.32 -21.84 -30.33
N ASN A 776 -4.31 -21.87 -29.01
CA ASN A 776 -4.00 -23.06 -28.22
C ASN A 776 -5.34 -23.68 -27.76
N PRO A 777 -5.75 -24.86 -28.26
CA PRO A 777 -7.15 -25.32 -28.18
C PRO A 777 -7.77 -25.31 -26.77
N ASP A 778 -7.13 -25.90 -25.76
CA ASP A 778 -7.74 -25.99 -24.43
C ASP A 778 -7.79 -24.65 -23.68
N PRO A 779 -6.71 -23.84 -23.60
CA PRO A 779 -6.80 -22.49 -23.03
C PRO A 779 -7.74 -21.56 -23.81
N TRP A 780 -7.84 -21.71 -25.14
CA TRP A 780 -8.79 -20.95 -25.96
C TRP A 780 -10.24 -21.34 -25.68
N LYS A 781 -10.56 -22.64 -25.64
CA LYS A 781 -11.88 -23.15 -25.25
C LYS A 781 -12.30 -22.64 -23.86
N HIS A 782 -11.37 -22.60 -22.91
CA HIS A 782 -11.63 -22.02 -21.59
C HIS A 782 -11.87 -20.49 -21.64
N TYR A 783 -11.09 -19.73 -22.42
CA TYR A 783 -11.33 -18.30 -22.63
C TYR A 783 -12.70 -18.03 -23.30
N ILE A 784 -13.06 -18.79 -24.33
CA ILE A 784 -14.38 -18.72 -24.98
C ILE A 784 -15.50 -19.06 -23.99
N ARG A 785 -15.31 -20.00 -23.05
CA ARG A 785 -16.27 -20.24 -21.96
C ARG A 785 -16.48 -19.02 -21.08
N SER A 786 -15.41 -18.33 -20.67
CA SER A 786 -15.53 -17.06 -19.93
C SER A 786 -16.21 -15.95 -20.76
N VAL A 787 -15.97 -15.89 -22.08
CA VAL A 787 -16.63 -14.91 -22.98
C VAL A 787 -18.13 -15.20 -23.15
N VAL A 788 -18.55 -16.47 -23.19
CA VAL A 788 -19.96 -16.86 -23.34
C VAL A 788 -20.72 -16.73 -22.02
N PHE A 789 -20.23 -17.34 -20.93
CA PHE A 789 -21.03 -17.53 -19.71
C PHE A 789 -20.89 -16.41 -18.68
N GLU A 790 -19.69 -15.84 -18.47
CA GLU A 790 -19.51 -14.81 -17.46
C GLU A 790 -20.10 -13.46 -17.91
N PRO A 791 -20.54 -12.60 -16.97
CA PRO A 791 -20.85 -11.20 -17.29
C PRO A 791 -19.63 -10.41 -17.76
N HIS A 792 -18.42 -10.89 -17.47
CA HIS A 792 -17.18 -10.22 -17.87
C HIS A 792 -16.02 -11.21 -18.03
N ALA A 793 -15.26 -11.11 -19.12
CA ALA A 793 -14.15 -12.03 -19.44
C ALA A 793 -12.77 -11.51 -18.95
N PRO A 794 -11.84 -12.41 -18.58
CA PRO A 794 -10.46 -12.06 -18.24
C PRO A 794 -9.58 -11.98 -19.51
N LEU A 795 -9.02 -10.80 -19.78
CA LEU A 795 -8.01 -10.59 -20.82
C LEU A 795 -6.69 -10.17 -20.17
N SER A 796 -5.66 -11.01 -20.25
CA SER A 796 -4.32 -10.69 -19.73
C SER A 796 -3.28 -10.90 -20.83
N ALA A 797 -2.27 -10.04 -20.90
CA ALA A 797 -1.21 -10.08 -21.90
C ALA A 797 0.18 -10.04 -21.25
N PHE A 798 1.12 -10.85 -21.73
CA PHE A 798 2.54 -10.72 -21.39
C PHE A 798 3.46 -10.79 -22.60
N GLY A 799 4.63 -10.15 -22.52
CA GLY A 799 5.69 -10.25 -23.53
C GLY A 799 6.86 -9.30 -23.23
N THR A 800 8.05 -9.59 -23.75
CA THR A 800 9.23 -8.72 -23.60
C THR A 800 9.49 -7.91 -24.87
N THR A 801 10.09 -6.73 -24.73
CA THR A 801 10.57 -5.94 -25.87
C THR A 801 11.68 -4.96 -25.45
N ASN A 802 12.29 -4.29 -26.43
CA ASN A 802 13.09 -3.11 -26.18
C ASN A 802 12.22 -1.86 -26.34
N ILE A 803 12.40 -0.92 -25.42
CA ILE A 803 11.78 0.40 -25.45
C ILE A 803 12.86 1.47 -25.63
N TYR A 804 12.54 2.53 -26.36
CA TYR A 804 13.41 3.69 -26.54
C TYR A 804 12.64 4.95 -26.11
N LEU A 805 13.10 5.55 -25.01
CA LEU A 805 12.65 6.88 -24.57
C LEU A 805 13.58 7.90 -25.22
N GLY A 806 13.15 8.46 -26.35
CA GLY A 806 14.01 9.23 -27.25
C GLY A 806 15.18 8.38 -27.77
N LYS A 807 16.41 8.67 -27.33
CA LYS A 807 17.63 7.92 -27.69
C LYS A 807 18.00 6.81 -26.68
N LEU A 808 17.30 6.69 -25.57
CA LEU A 808 17.66 5.80 -24.46
C LEU A 808 17.00 4.42 -24.63
N LYS A 809 17.78 3.41 -25.02
CA LYS A 809 17.33 2.02 -25.10
C LYS A 809 17.32 1.36 -23.71
N SER A 810 16.25 0.65 -23.40
CA SER A 810 16.17 -0.30 -22.29
C SER A 810 15.37 -1.55 -22.71
N HIS A 811 15.49 -2.63 -21.92
CA HIS A 811 14.73 -3.86 -22.11
C HIS A 811 13.65 -3.94 -21.02
N ILE A 812 12.43 -4.33 -21.39
CA ILE A 812 11.25 -4.32 -20.51
C ILE A 812 10.45 -5.61 -20.64
N SER A 813 9.73 -5.95 -19.56
CA SER A 813 8.73 -6.99 -19.54
C SER A 813 7.35 -6.35 -19.38
N LEU A 814 6.53 -6.42 -20.42
CA LEU A 814 5.14 -6.01 -20.34
C LEU A 814 4.34 -7.19 -19.77
N LYS A 815 3.74 -7.02 -18.59
CA LYS A 815 2.64 -7.87 -18.11
C LYS A 815 1.46 -6.97 -17.72
N LYS A 816 0.30 -7.18 -18.32
CA LYS A 816 -0.88 -6.32 -18.15
C LYS A 816 -2.16 -7.14 -18.13
N ASP A 817 -2.97 -6.89 -17.10
CA ASP A 817 -4.32 -7.43 -16.98
C ASP A 817 -5.32 -6.33 -17.39
N LEU A 818 -6.30 -6.65 -18.23
CA LEU A 818 -7.21 -5.68 -18.84
C LEU A 818 -8.65 -5.78 -18.32
N PRO A 819 -9.26 -4.67 -17.85
CA PRO A 819 -8.67 -3.37 -17.57
C PRO A 819 -8.12 -3.28 -16.13
N GLN A 820 -7.14 -2.39 -15.95
CA GLN A 820 -6.29 -2.24 -14.76
C GLN A 820 -7.00 -1.87 -13.44
N ASN A 821 -8.33 -1.68 -13.45
CA ASN A 821 -9.14 -1.23 -12.32
C ASN A 821 -10.22 -2.26 -11.89
N ARG A 822 -10.03 -3.56 -12.20
CA ARG A 822 -10.98 -4.67 -11.93
C ARG A 822 -12.36 -4.61 -12.60
N ALA A 823 -12.67 -3.56 -13.36
CA ALA A 823 -13.88 -3.49 -14.17
C ALA A 823 -13.76 -4.41 -15.41
N LYS A 824 -13.69 -5.74 -15.19
CA LYS A 824 -13.46 -6.79 -16.21
C LYS A 824 -14.21 -6.47 -17.52
N ILE A 825 -13.63 -6.83 -18.66
CA ILE A 825 -14.22 -6.56 -19.99
C ILE A 825 -15.59 -7.23 -20.08
N ALA A 826 -16.65 -6.46 -20.34
CA ALA A 826 -18.01 -7.01 -20.48
C ALA A 826 -18.03 -8.15 -21.51
N ALA A 827 -18.76 -9.21 -21.18
CA ALA A 827 -18.87 -10.45 -21.96
C ALA A 827 -20.34 -10.81 -22.18
N LEU A 828 -20.62 -11.94 -22.86
CA LEU A 828 -21.97 -12.24 -23.35
C LEU A 828 -22.97 -12.59 -22.24
N ASN A 829 -22.52 -12.87 -21.01
CA ASN A 829 -23.37 -13.07 -19.83
C ASN A 829 -24.47 -14.13 -20.02
N SER A 830 -24.13 -15.26 -20.66
CA SER A 830 -25.09 -16.30 -21.08
C SER A 830 -26.25 -15.76 -21.93
N PHE A 831 -26.01 -14.70 -22.71
CA PHE A 831 -26.99 -13.95 -23.50
C PHE A 831 -28.17 -13.40 -22.68
N ALA A 832 -27.93 -12.95 -21.44
CA ALA A 832 -28.96 -12.34 -20.60
C ALA A 832 -29.67 -11.16 -21.31
N GLY A 833 -30.96 -11.36 -21.60
CA GLY A 833 -31.77 -10.47 -22.46
C GLY A 833 -32.12 -11.05 -23.83
N PHE A 834 -31.76 -12.31 -24.11
CA PHE A 834 -32.22 -13.06 -25.29
C PHE A 834 -33.75 -13.06 -25.43
N SER A 835 -34.23 -12.72 -26.63
CA SER A 835 -35.64 -12.75 -27.01
C SER A 835 -35.84 -13.41 -28.36
N ILE A 836 -37.04 -13.96 -28.57
CA ILE A 836 -37.54 -14.38 -29.87
C ILE A 836 -38.73 -13.48 -30.19
N GLU A 837 -38.65 -12.80 -31.33
CA GLU A 837 -39.59 -11.80 -31.84
C GLU A 837 -40.20 -12.28 -33.16
N ASP A 838 -41.38 -11.77 -33.50
CA ASP A 838 -42.17 -12.13 -34.69
C ASP A 838 -42.28 -13.65 -35.01
N PRO A 839 -42.51 -14.54 -34.02
CA PRO A 839 -42.54 -15.97 -34.27
C PRO A 839 -43.76 -16.34 -35.14
N LYS A 840 -43.54 -17.17 -36.16
CA LYS A 840 -44.56 -17.58 -37.13
C LYS A 840 -44.36 -19.03 -37.57
N MET A 841 -45.43 -19.82 -37.51
CA MET A 841 -45.48 -21.13 -38.16
C MET A 841 -45.86 -20.97 -39.64
N LEU A 842 -45.29 -21.80 -40.51
CA LEU A 842 -45.61 -21.87 -41.94
C LEU A 842 -46.44 -23.12 -42.22
N PHE A 843 -47.61 -22.93 -42.84
CA PHE A 843 -48.52 -23.98 -43.25
C PHE A 843 -49.02 -23.69 -44.67
N PRO A 844 -48.59 -24.47 -45.71
CA PRO A 844 -47.65 -25.58 -45.63
C PRO A 844 -46.21 -25.16 -45.25
N PRO A 845 -45.34 -26.11 -44.84
CA PRO A 845 -43.91 -25.88 -44.75
C PRO A 845 -43.29 -25.43 -46.10
N ARG A 846 -42.11 -24.81 -46.02
CA ARG A 846 -41.27 -24.50 -47.19
C ARG A 846 -40.68 -25.78 -47.79
N ASP A 847 -40.24 -25.74 -49.05
CA ASP A 847 -39.72 -26.91 -49.80
C ASP A 847 -38.52 -27.63 -49.13
N ASP A 848 -37.79 -26.94 -48.25
CA ASP A 848 -36.68 -27.48 -47.44
C ASP A 848 -37.11 -28.02 -46.06
N GLY A 849 -38.42 -28.04 -45.79
CA GLY A 849 -39.02 -28.52 -44.55
C GLY A 849 -39.17 -27.46 -43.46
N VAL A 850 -38.66 -26.23 -43.64
CA VAL A 850 -38.78 -25.16 -42.64
C VAL A 850 -40.25 -24.79 -42.42
N ASN A 851 -40.70 -24.91 -41.17
CA ASN A 851 -42.08 -24.65 -40.75
C ASN A 851 -42.20 -23.68 -39.57
N LEU A 852 -41.08 -23.22 -39.00
CA LEU A 852 -41.01 -22.14 -38.02
C LEU A 852 -40.02 -21.08 -38.53
N VAL A 853 -40.42 -19.81 -38.49
CA VAL A 853 -39.52 -18.66 -38.69
C VAL A 853 -39.73 -17.64 -37.58
N ALA A 854 -38.65 -17.00 -37.15
CA ALA A 854 -38.68 -15.95 -36.13
C ALA A 854 -37.44 -15.05 -36.22
N ASN A 855 -37.43 -13.93 -35.48
CA ASN A 855 -36.26 -13.10 -35.26
C ASN A 855 -35.67 -13.40 -33.88
N ALA A 856 -34.44 -13.90 -33.81
CA ALA A 856 -33.72 -14.15 -32.56
C ALA A 856 -32.84 -12.94 -32.21
N THR A 857 -33.09 -12.29 -31.08
CA THR A 857 -32.30 -11.14 -30.61
C THR A 857 -31.28 -11.58 -29.58
N LEU A 858 -29.99 -11.55 -29.95
CA LEU A 858 -28.86 -11.90 -29.09
C LEU A 858 -28.15 -10.63 -28.59
N PRO A 859 -28.14 -10.35 -27.27
CA PRO A 859 -27.39 -9.22 -26.71
C PRO A 859 -25.88 -9.48 -26.72
N ASN A 860 -25.10 -8.48 -27.11
CA ASN A 860 -23.65 -8.46 -26.90
C ASN A 860 -23.24 -7.11 -26.25
N PRO A 861 -23.09 -7.04 -24.91
CA PRO A 861 -22.70 -5.83 -24.22
C PRO A 861 -21.18 -5.56 -24.27
N SER A 862 -20.39 -6.37 -24.99
CA SER A 862 -18.95 -6.21 -25.12
C SER A 862 -18.55 -5.23 -26.22
N VAL A 863 -17.28 -4.80 -26.22
CA VAL A 863 -16.63 -4.08 -27.34
C VAL A 863 -16.07 -5.03 -28.42
N MET A 864 -16.48 -6.31 -28.40
CA MET A 864 -15.96 -7.34 -29.28
C MET A 864 -16.95 -7.65 -30.40
N THR A 865 -16.44 -7.74 -31.63
CA THR A 865 -17.12 -8.44 -32.73
C THR A 865 -16.67 -9.89 -32.72
N ILE A 866 -17.61 -10.83 -32.77
CA ILE A 866 -17.35 -12.27 -32.73
C ILE A 866 -18.14 -12.92 -33.87
N GLU A 867 -17.43 -13.42 -34.87
CA GLU A 867 -17.97 -14.29 -35.91
C GLU A 867 -18.00 -15.73 -35.36
N ILE A 868 -19.20 -16.32 -35.34
CA ILE A 868 -19.43 -17.67 -34.81
C ILE A 868 -19.64 -18.66 -35.96
N GLY A 869 -20.36 -18.24 -37.00
CA GLY A 869 -20.77 -19.09 -38.11
C GLY A 869 -22.24 -19.53 -37.99
N THR A 870 -22.60 -20.60 -38.69
CA THR A 870 -23.94 -21.19 -38.61
C THR A 870 -24.06 -22.06 -37.36
N ILE A 871 -25.13 -21.85 -36.59
CA ILE A 871 -25.43 -22.59 -35.35
C ILE A 871 -26.66 -23.45 -35.57
N THR A 872 -26.53 -24.77 -35.43
CA THR A 872 -27.66 -25.71 -35.38
C THR A 872 -27.99 -26.03 -33.92
N MET A 873 -29.26 -25.93 -33.55
CA MET A 873 -29.76 -26.16 -32.19
C MET A 873 -30.89 -27.18 -32.17
N ASP A 874 -30.94 -28.01 -31.13
CA ASP A 874 -32.14 -28.76 -30.77
C ASP A 874 -33.16 -27.81 -30.13
N LEU A 875 -34.42 -27.81 -30.57
CA LEU A 875 -35.53 -27.14 -29.88
C LEU A 875 -36.16 -28.11 -28.88
N LYS A 876 -36.27 -27.71 -27.62
CA LYS A 876 -36.78 -28.54 -26.53
C LYS A 876 -37.87 -27.84 -25.72
N SER A 877 -38.70 -28.64 -25.05
CA SER A 877 -39.65 -28.20 -24.04
C SER A 877 -39.46 -29.09 -22.82
N LYS A 878 -38.64 -28.63 -21.86
CA LYS A 878 -37.97 -29.50 -20.87
C LYS A 878 -37.15 -30.58 -21.59
N ASP A 879 -37.23 -31.83 -21.17
CA ASP A 879 -36.39 -32.92 -21.66
C ASP A 879 -36.77 -33.44 -23.06
N LEU A 880 -37.94 -33.07 -23.59
CA LEU A 880 -38.41 -33.49 -24.91
C LEU A 880 -37.91 -32.54 -26.02
N THR A 881 -37.09 -33.06 -26.93
CA THR A 881 -36.80 -32.42 -28.23
C THR A 881 -38.05 -32.45 -29.10
N ILE A 882 -38.47 -31.28 -29.61
CA ILE A 882 -39.66 -31.09 -30.45
C ILE A 882 -39.30 -30.63 -31.88
N GLY A 883 -38.02 -30.43 -32.18
CA GLY A 883 -37.56 -29.95 -33.49
C GLY A 883 -36.10 -29.49 -33.47
N ASN A 884 -35.72 -28.75 -34.50
CA ASN A 884 -34.44 -28.02 -34.57
C ASN A 884 -34.64 -26.55 -34.97
N ALA A 885 -33.60 -25.75 -34.76
CA ALA A 885 -33.51 -24.37 -35.21
C ALA A 885 -32.08 -24.06 -35.68
N THR A 886 -31.96 -23.23 -36.70
CA THR A 886 -30.70 -22.82 -37.31
C THR A 886 -30.63 -21.29 -37.38
N ILE A 887 -29.49 -20.75 -36.95
CA ILE A 887 -29.12 -19.35 -37.20
C ILE A 887 -27.93 -19.36 -38.16
N ASN A 888 -28.13 -18.82 -39.36
CA ASN A 888 -27.11 -18.83 -40.41
C ASN A 888 -26.11 -17.67 -40.26
N ASN A 889 -24.81 -17.97 -40.35
CA ASN A 889 -23.71 -16.98 -40.40
C ASN A 889 -23.72 -15.92 -39.27
N LEU A 890 -23.95 -16.33 -38.02
CA LEU A 890 -24.05 -15.42 -36.88
C LEU A 890 -22.73 -14.64 -36.67
N THR A 891 -22.83 -13.31 -36.70
CA THR A 891 -21.79 -12.37 -36.27
C THR A 891 -22.34 -11.42 -35.22
N LEU A 892 -21.92 -11.59 -33.97
CA LEU A 892 -22.26 -10.69 -32.88
C LEU A 892 -21.35 -9.46 -32.95
N ARG A 893 -21.89 -8.25 -33.08
CA ARG A 893 -21.14 -6.97 -32.91
C ARG A 893 -21.57 -6.33 -31.58
N PRO A 894 -20.97 -5.23 -31.12
CA PRO A 894 -21.44 -4.52 -29.92
C PRO A 894 -22.91 -4.07 -30.06
N GLY A 895 -23.76 -4.39 -29.07
CA GLY A 895 -25.19 -4.08 -29.04
C GLY A 895 -26.10 -5.31 -29.19
N ASN A 896 -27.41 -5.09 -29.25
CA ASN A 896 -28.39 -6.16 -29.48
C ASN A 896 -28.43 -6.53 -30.97
N HIS A 897 -28.32 -7.82 -31.28
CA HIS A 897 -28.27 -8.35 -32.64
C HIS A 897 -29.48 -9.22 -32.91
N SER A 898 -30.47 -8.68 -33.60
CA SER A 898 -31.58 -9.47 -34.14
C SER A 898 -31.16 -10.15 -35.44
N THR A 899 -31.39 -11.45 -35.54
CA THR A 899 -31.01 -12.30 -36.68
C THR A 899 -32.16 -13.24 -37.04
N PRO A 900 -32.39 -13.55 -38.33
CA PRO A 900 -33.35 -14.58 -38.71
C PRO A 900 -32.98 -15.93 -38.10
N LEU A 901 -33.98 -16.59 -37.54
CA LEU A 901 -33.96 -17.97 -37.06
C LEU A 901 -34.97 -18.76 -37.87
N GLU A 902 -34.54 -19.88 -38.43
CA GLU A 902 -35.38 -20.82 -39.18
C GLU A 902 -35.39 -22.16 -38.46
N GLY A 903 -36.51 -22.88 -38.46
CA GLY A 903 -36.63 -24.14 -37.72
C GLY A 903 -37.61 -25.14 -38.31
N VAL A 904 -37.39 -26.40 -37.95
CA VAL A 904 -38.27 -27.53 -38.28
C VAL A 904 -38.80 -28.11 -36.97
N VAL A 905 -40.05 -27.79 -36.66
CA VAL A 905 -40.82 -28.35 -35.54
C VAL A 905 -41.49 -29.63 -36.01
N ASP A 906 -41.24 -30.74 -35.32
CA ASP A 906 -41.87 -32.02 -35.62
C ASP A 906 -43.30 -32.07 -35.03
N MET A 907 -44.27 -31.81 -35.90
CA MET A 907 -45.69 -31.87 -35.55
C MET A 907 -46.18 -33.28 -35.16
N HIS A 908 -45.47 -34.35 -35.55
CA HIS A 908 -45.78 -35.71 -35.08
C HIS A 908 -45.39 -35.86 -33.61
N THR A 909 -44.11 -35.60 -33.28
CA THR A 909 -43.63 -35.61 -31.88
C THR A 909 -44.43 -34.68 -30.98
N VAL A 910 -44.82 -33.48 -31.46
CA VAL A 910 -45.65 -32.54 -30.70
C VAL A 910 -47.08 -33.06 -30.46
N THR A 911 -47.71 -33.70 -31.46
CA THR A 911 -49.10 -34.19 -31.29
C THR A 911 -49.20 -35.47 -30.47
N GLU A 912 -48.22 -36.37 -30.56
CA GLU A 912 -48.14 -37.56 -29.68
C GLU A 912 -47.92 -37.17 -28.22
N ASN A 913 -47.03 -36.21 -27.96
CA ASN A 913 -46.63 -35.77 -26.61
C ASN A 913 -47.44 -34.57 -26.08
N LEU A 914 -48.58 -34.24 -26.69
CA LEU A 914 -49.34 -33.03 -26.41
C LEU A 914 -49.73 -32.87 -24.93
N LEU A 915 -50.14 -33.95 -24.24
CA LEU A 915 -50.53 -33.88 -22.83
C LEU A 915 -49.33 -33.63 -21.89
N PRO A 916 -48.20 -34.36 -21.98
CA PRO A 916 -46.95 -33.99 -21.32
C PRO A 916 -46.51 -32.55 -21.60
N LEU A 917 -46.59 -32.08 -22.85
CA LEU A 917 -46.21 -30.71 -23.22
C LEU A 917 -47.13 -29.66 -22.55
N LEU A 918 -48.44 -29.83 -22.60
CA LEU A 918 -49.40 -28.93 -21.94
C LEU A 918 -49.23 -28.91 -20.41
N GLN A 919 -48.90 -30.05 -19.79
CA GLN A 919 -48.57 -30.11 -18.36
C GLN A 919 -47.22 -29.43 -18.06
N ALA A 920 -46.21 -29.61 -18.92
CA ALA A 920 -44.90 -29.00 -18.78
C ALA A 920 -44.95 -27.45 -18.89
N GLN A 921 -45.81 -26.93 -19.76
CA GLN A 921 -45.95 -25.50 -20.08
C GLN A 921 -47.02 -24.77 -19.26
N ARG A 922 -47.75 -25.47 -18.36
CA ARG A 922 -48.97 -24.99 -17.69
C ARG A 922 -48.91 -23.55 -17.17
N ASP A 923 -47.84 -23.19 -16.47
CA ASP A 923 -47.72 -21.89 -15.79
C ASP A 923 -47.17 -20.79 -16.70
N PHE A 924 -46.44 -21.14 -17.77
CA PHE A 924 -46.13 -20.21 -18.86
C PHE A 924 -47.38 -19.89 -19.69
N LEU A 925 -48.19 -20.91 -20.02
CA LEU A 925 -49.46 -20.75 -20.76
C LEU A 925 -50.47 -19.89 -19.99
N ARG A 926 -50.57 -20.07 -18.66
CA ARG A 926 -51.33 -19.17 -17.77
C ARG A 926 -50.88 -17.72 -17.82
N SER A 927 -49.63 -17.47 -18.22
CA SER A 927 -49.02 -16.15 -18.34
C SER A 927 -49.03 -15.62 -19.79
N GLY A 928 -49.54 -16.39 -20.76
CA GLY A 928 -49.59 -16.01 -22.18
C GLY A 928 -48.38 -16.44 -23.04
N TYR A 929 -47.49 -17.28 -22.52
CA TYR A 929 -46.22 -17.65 -23.18
C TYR A 929 -46.03 -19.17 -23.29
N LEU A 930 -45.15 -19.60 -24.19
CA LEU A 930 -44.50 -20.91 -24.21
C LEU A 930 -43.03 -20.73 -23.85
N SER A 931 -42.48 -21.62 -23.02
CA SER A 931 -41.04 -21.67 -22.74
C SER A 931 -40.38 -22.70 -23.67
N LEU A 932 -39.55 -22.25 -24.60
CA LEU A 932 -38.76 -23.13 -25.47
C LEU A 932 -37.28 -23.01 -25.12
N ASP A 933 -36.61 -24.14 -24.96
CA ASP A 933 -35.20 -24.24 -24.62
C ASP A 933 -34.41 -24.67 -25.86
N ALA A 934 -33.54 -23.82 -26.38
CA ALA A 934 -32.64 -24.17 -27.49
C ALA A 934 -31.26 -24.60 -26.94
N VAL A 935 -30.74 -25.72 -27.43
CA VAL A 935 -29.43 -26.28 -27.01
C VAL A 935 -28.57 -26.56 -28.24
N THR A 936 -27.33 -26.07 -28.26
CA THR A 936 -26.46 -26.17 -29.44
C THR A 936 -26.05 -27.61 -29.75
N ARG A 937 -26.37 -28.05 -30.97
CA ARG A 937 -25.94 -29.32 -31.54
C ARG A 937 -24.53 -29.19 -32.11
N GLU A 938 -24.35 -28.25 -33.03
CA GLU A 938 -23.07 -27.96 -33.70
C GLU A 938 -22.95 -26.49 -34.13
N VAL A 939 -21.72 -26.06 -34.37
CA VAL A 939 -21.38 -24.74 -34.93
C VAL A 939 -20.41 -24.95 -36.09
N GLU A 940 -20.73 -24.42 -37.27
CA GLU A 940 -19.91 -24.54 -38.48
C GLU A 940 -19.55 -23.19 -39.11
N TYR A 941 -18.37 -23.11 -39.72
CA TYR A 941 -17.92 -21.96 -40.50
C TYR A 941 -17.28 -22.43 -41.82
N ASP A 942 -17.75 -21.90 -42.96
CA ASP A 942 -17.47 -22.40 -44.31
C ASP A 942 -17.64 -23.94 -44.48
N GLY A 943 -18.62 -24.54 -43.80
CA GLY A 943 -18.81 -26.00 -43.82
C GLY A 943 -17.74 -26.80 -43.05
N VAL A 944 -17.05 -26.15 -42.10
CA VAL A 944 -16.11 -26.79 -41.17
C VAL A 944 -16.61 -26.58 -39.74
N MET A 945 -16.87 -27.69 -39.02
CA MET A 945 -17.26 -27.65 -37.61
C MET A 945 -16.16 -27.02 -36.73
N ILE A 946 -16.58 -26.12 -35.83
CA ILE A 946 -15.70 -25.35 -34.93
C ILE A 946 -15.81 -25.92 -33.50
N PRO A 947 -14.80 -26.69 -33.02
CA PRO A 947 -14.95 -27.45 -31.78
C PRO A 947 -15.12 -26.59 -30.53
N TYR A 948 -14.36 -25.49 -30.40
CA TYR A 948 -14.41 -24.64 -29.21
C TYR A 948 -15.71 -23.82 -29.09
N TYR A 949 -16.43 -23.53 -30.18
CA TYR A 949 -17.79 -22.99 -30.08
C TYR A 949 -18.79 -24.11 -29.83
N THR A 950 -18.71 -25.22 -30.58
CA THR A 950 -19.61 -26.39 -30.42
C THR A 950 -19.60 -26.94 -28.98
N GLU A 951 -18.43 -27.16 -28.38
CA GLU A 951 -18.31 -27.65 -27.00
C GLU A 951 -18.81 -26.64 -25.96
N VAL A 952 -18.53 -25.35 -26.13
CA VAL A 952 -18.90 -24.32 -25.13
C VAL A 952 -20.38 -23.96 -25.22
N MET A 953 -20.95 -23.86 -26.43
CA MET A 953 -22.34 -23.48 -26.63
C MET A 953 -23.32 -24.65 -26.43
N ARG A 954 -22.84 -25.89 -26.35
CA ARG A 954 -23.66 -27.06 -25.96
C ARG A 954 -24.00 -27.07 -24.46
N ASP A 955 -23.14 -26.49 -23.63
CA ASP A 955 -23.40 -26.26 -22.20
C ASP A 955 -24.34 -25.06 -21.95
N LEU A 956 -24.70 -24.31 -23.00
CA LEU A 956 -25.57 -23.14 -22.94
C LEU A 956 -27.00 -23.54 -23.34
N VAL A 957 -27.96 -23.24 -22.46
CA VAL A 957 -29.39 -23.37 -22.74
C VAL A 957 -29.96 -21.98 -22.99
N LEU A 958 -30.47 -21.74 -24.21
CA LEU A 958 -31.12 -20.50 -24.59
C LEU A 958 -32.64 -20.64 -24.41
N SER A 959 -33.13 -20.29 -23.22
CA SER A 959 -34.57 -20.33 -22.89
C SER A 959 -35.30 -19.07 -23.38
N ALA A 960 -36.20 -19.23 -24.34
CA ALA A 960 -37.06 -18.18 -24.88
C ALA A 960 -38.50 -18.27 -24.35
N LYS A 961 -39.11 -17.10 -24.09
CA LYS A 961 -40.56 -16.97 -23.85
C LYS A 961 -41.26 -16.53 -25.13
N VAL A 962 -41.80 -17.48 -25.87
CA VAL A 962 -42.53 -17.23 -27.13
C VAL A 962 -43.96 -16.79 -26.78
N PRO A 963 -44.43 -15.59 -27.19
CA PRO A 963 -45.80 -15.15 -26.91
C PRO A 963 -46.81 -15.98 -27.69
N VAL A 964 -47.80 -16.55 -27.01
CA VAL A 964 -48.80 -17.44 -27.64
C VAL A 964 -49.72 -16.67 -28.59
N ASN A 965 -50.14 -15.46 -28.20
CA ASN A 965 -51.00 -14.63 -29.02
C ASN A 965 -50.32 -14.25 -30.34
N ASP A 966 -49.06 -13.80 -30.28
CA ASP A 966 -48.33 -13.33 -31.46
C ASP A 966 -48.03 -14.51 -32.40
N LEU A 967 -47.60 -15.64 -31.85
CA LEU A 967 -47.42 -16.89 -32.61
C LEU A 967 -48.70 -17.32 -33.35
N LEU A 968 -49.86 -17.27 -32.68
CA LEU A 968 -51.15 -17.61 -33.29
C LEU A 968 -51.57 -16.58 -34.35
N ILE A 969 -51.48 -15.28 -34.04
CA ILE A 969 -51.89 -14.20 -34.95
C ILE A 969 -51.02 -14.19 -36.21
N ASN A 970 -49.69 -14.27 -36.07
CA ASN A 970 -48.76 -14.25 -37.22
C ASN A 970 -48.91 -15.49 -38.11
N SER A 971 -49.20 -16.66 -37.51
CA SER A 971 -49.46 -17.90 -38.26
C SER A 971 -50.81 -17.83 -38.98
N VAL A 972 -51.88 -17.37 -38.32
CA VAL A 972 -53.21 -17.21 -38.93
C VAL A 972 -53.22 -16.14 -40.02
N GLN A 973 -52.49 -15.03 -39.85
CA GLN A 973 -52.31 -14.03 -40.92
C GLN A 973 -51.58 -14.61 -42.14
N GLY A 974 -50.66 -15.57 -41.95
CA GLY A 974 -50.08 -16.34 -43.05
C GLY A 974 -51.14 -17.14 -43.80
N ILE A 975 -51.91 -17.95 -43.08
CA ILE A 975 -52.95 -18.84 -43.65
C ILE A 975 -54.16 -18.05 -44.23
N LEU A 976 -54.31 -16.77 -43.90
CA LEU A 976 -55.30 -15.87 -44.52
C LEU A 976 -54.77 -15.14 -45.76
N HIS A 977 -53.45 -15.11 -45.97
CA HIS A 977 -52.84 -14.56 -47.18
C HIS A 977 -52.63 -15.62 -48.28
N ASP A 978 -52.28 -16.85 -47.91
CA ASP A 978 -52.22 -18.00 -48.82
C ASP A 978 -53.56 -18.76 -48.82
N ASN A 979 -54.11 -19.00 -50.01
CA ASN A 979 -55.49 -19.48 -50.25
C ASN A 979 -56.05 -20.49 -49.21
N SER A 980 -57.30 -20.25 -48.81
CA SER A 980 -57.97 -20.78 -47.60
C SER A 980 -58.16 -22.30 -47.47
N SER A 981 -57.59 -23.13 -48.34
CA SER A 981 -57.67 -24.61 -48.24
C SER A 981 -56.86 -25.17 -47.07
N GLY A 982 -55.72 -24.55 -46.72
CA GLY A 982 -54.82 -25.05 -45.67
C GLY A 982 -55.40 -25.00 -44.25
N LEU A 983 -56.23 -24.00 -43.93
CA LEU A 983 -56.87 -23.92 -42.61
C LEU A 983 -57.88 -25.06 -42.40
N GLN A 984 -58.54 -25.49 -43.47
CA GLN A 984 -59.67 -26.40 -43.41
C GLN A 984 -59.21 -27.83 -43.10
N SER A 985 -58.17 -28.33 -43.79
CA SER A 985 -57.59 -29.65 -43.52
C SER A 985 -56.99 -29.76 -42.10
N VAL A 986 -56.35 -28.71 -41.60
CA VAL A 986 -55.81 -28.68 -40.22
C VAL A 986 -56.94 -28.66 -39.18
N LEU A 987 -58.01 -27.88 -39.42
CA LEU A 987 -59.18 -27.87 -38.53
C LEU A 987 -59.89 -29.23 -38.52
N ASP A 988 -60.03 -29.91 -39.66
CA ASP A 988 -60.71 -31.19 -39.74
C ASP A 988 -59.89 -32.32 -39.08
N ASP A 989 -58.57 -32.41 -39.28
CA ASP A 989 -57.69 -33.39 -38.59
C ASP A 989 -57.66 -33.17 -37.06
N ILE A 990 -57.63 -31.91 -36.61
CA ILE A 990 -57.78 -31.58 -35.18
C ILE A 990 -59.16 -32.00 -34.65
N ARG A 991 -60.22 -31.85 -35.45
CA ARG A 991 -61.60 -32.13 -35.05
C ARG A 991 -61.89 -33.63 -34.96
N GLU A 992 -61.38 -34.43 -35.90
CA GLU A 992 -61.43 -35.90 -35.81
C GLU A 992 -60.64 -36.41 -34.61
N ARG A 993 -59.41 -35.93 -34.39
CA ARG A 993 -58.58 -36.35 -33.25
C ARG A 993 -59.12 -35.87 -31.90
N SER A 994 -59.75 -34.70 -31.85
CA SER A 994 -60.41 -34.20 -30.63
C SER A 994 -61.65 -35.03 -30.26
N ALA A 995 -62.38 -35.59 -31.24
CA ALA A 995 -63.51 -36.47 -30.96
C ALA A 995 -63.08 -37.81 -30.33
N ALA A 996 -61.83 -38.23 -30.52
CA ALA A 996 -61.29 -39.50 -30.02
C ALA A 996 -60.81 -39.47 -28.55
N LYS A 997 -60.70 -38.31 -27.90
CA LYS A 997 -60.30 -38.18 -26.48
C LYS A 997 -61.20 -37.19 -25.72
N GLY A 998 -62.13 -37.75 -24.94
CA GLY A 998 -63.12 -36.98 -24.20
C GLY A 998 -62.54 -36.01 -23.16
N ASP A 999 -63.11 -34.80 -23.13
CA ASP A 999 -63.04 -33.77 -22.09
C ASP A 999 -61.68 -33.53 -21.40
N ILE A 1000 -60.68 -33.09 -22.19
CA ILE A 1000 -59.41 -32.57 -21.65
C ILE A 1000 -59.63 -31.24 -20.89
N ILE A 1001 -60.63 -30.45 -21.28
CA ILE A 1001 -60.82 -29.05 -20.86
C ILE A 1001 -61.17 -28.93 -19.37
N SER A 1002 -61.99 -29.83 -18.82
CA SER A 1002 -62.36 -29.78 -17.40
C SER A 1002 -61.19 -29.98 -16.42
N SER A 1003 -60.09 -30.60 -16.85
CA SER A 1003 -58.88 -30.80 -16.04
C SER A 1003 -58.02 -29.52 -15.88
N ILE A 1004 -58.12 -28.58 -16.83
CA ILE A 1004 -57.26 -27.39 -16.89
C ILE A 1004 -58.04 -26.18 -16.36
N GLY A 1005 -58.15 -26.10 -15.02
CA GLY A 1005 -58.91 -25.06 -14.32
C GLY A 1005 -58.49 -23.61 -14.63
N ILE A 1006 -59.04 -23.07 -15.72
CA ILE A 1006 -58.94 -21.69 -16.20
C ILE A 1006 -60.34 -21.11 -16.16
N LYS A 1007 -60.59 -20.14 -15.27
CA LYS A 1007 -61.86 -19.41 -15.25
C LYS A 1007 -61.83 -18.34 -16.34
N HIS A 1008 -62.73 -18.44 -17.31
CA HIS A 1008 -63.04 -17.28 -18.16
C HIS A 1008 -63.46 -16.08 -17.31
N ARG A 1009 -62.82 -14.94 -17.56
CA ARG A 1009 -63.52 -13.65 -17.55
C ARG A 1009 -63.82 -13.27 -19.01
N ARG A 1010 -64.89 -12.51 -19.18
CA ARG A 1010 -65.21 -11.82 -20.44
C ARG A 1010 -64.29 -10.63 -20.63
#